data_AF-A0A8S4QJL9-F1
#
_entry.id   AF-A0A8S4QJL9-F1
#
_cell.length_a   1.000
_cell.length_b   1.000
_cell.length_c   1.000
_cell.angle_alpha   90.00
_cell.angle_beta   90.00
_cell.angle_gamma   90.00
#
_symmetry.space_group_name_H-M   'P 1'
#
loop_
_entity.id
_entity.type
_entity.pdbx_description
1 polymer ?
#
loop_
_entity_poly.entity_id
_entity_poly.type
_entity_poly.pdbx_seq_one_letter_code
_entity_poly.pdbx_strand_id
1 'polypeptide(L)'
;MKNSINASEVVNIIKEKVETFDNPIKRENIGEVISVTDGITLVYGLEKAKFGEKVSFASGVEGIVLDLDHDTAGIVVLGNDRDVKEGDVVKCSGDVVQVPVGHELLGRVVNALGDPIDDGGEIRAKNKMYIESKAPGIIDRKSVHEPLQTGIKIIDLLIPIGRGQRELIIGDRQIGKTTIAIDTIINQKKINDEVNENQKIYCVYVAIGQKISTVAKVVNKLKESGALEYTTVVVASASDCAPMQFLAPYTGCTIGEFFRDNGMHCLVVYDDLSKHAVAYRQMSLLLRRPPGREAYPGDIFYVHSRLLERAAKMSDEKGQGSLTALPIIETQAGDVSAYVPTNVISITDGQIFLESELFHKGFRPAVNIGLSVSRVGSAAQLKSVKKVAGSIKLSLAQYRELEDFAKFGSDLDATVQLSLNKGKYLIELLKQKQYSPMQIEEQVLLMYIFSNLYGQLNKVQVSNINRFECDLINYFQTVHPGVLKKLSGDMNDDIKDDILGIAISDARDQGDLSENAEYHAARERLSFIEGRIIEVESKLSHAEVIEVKNLSGDTVMFGATVTVSMLGDDNSEIEYVYKIVGGYEADASKQLISTDSPLGSALIGKKVVDDENRENEGDLIVLAEKLEPEHVAFMVRYGTGIVCLAMTKVHMKRLGLSFMEKKNVGENHTAFTTSIDARYGITTGVSAEDRTKTIHVAIDKNRTQDDIITPGHIFPVIAHEGGVEQRAGHTEASVEIAKLVGCNHSAVICELVNDDGSMMRLPQLLEFAEQHNIKLTTIDKLISYVQNLN
;
A
#
# COMPACT_ATOMS: atom_id res chain seq x y z
N MET A 1 64.40 -10.45 56.63
CA MET A 1 64.33 -11.92 56.82
C MET A 1 63.61 -12.50 55.61
N LYS A 2 64.23 -13.45 54.90
CA LYS A 2 63.61 -14.20 53.79
C LYS A 2 62.63 -15.20 54.40
N ASN A 3 61.32 -14.97 54.28
CA ASN A 3 60.32 -16.00 54.57
C ASN A 3 60.15 -16.84 53.29
N SER A 4 60.86 -17.96 53.25
CA SER A 4 60.63 -19.02 52.26
C SER A 4 59.25 -19.63 52.53
N ILE A 5 58.32 -19.44 51.60
CA ILE A 5 57.06 -20.19 51.57
C ILE A 5 57.43 -21.66 51.46
N ASN A 6 57.04 -22.45 52.46
CA ASN A 6 57.36 -23.86 52.52
C ASN A 6 56.47 -24.60 51.50
N ALA A 7 57.07 -25.22 50.48
CA ALA A 7 56.32 -25.86 49.39
C ALA A 7 55.31 -26.92 49.89
N SER A 8 55.58 -27.52 51.06
CA SER A 8 54.68 -28.45 51.73
C SER A 8 53.37 -27.81 52.24
N GLU A 9 53.38 -26.54 52.66
CA GLU A 9 52.15 -25.84 53.08
C GLU A 9 51.26 -25.53 51.87
N VAL A 10 51.86 -25.12 50.75
CA VAL A 10 51.13 -24.86 49.50
C VAL A 10 50.52 -26.16 48.96
N VAL A 11 51.26 -27.27 49.01
CA VAL A 11 50.76 -28.59 48.59
C VAL A 11 49.63 -29.10 49.50
N ASN A 12 49.71 -28.84 50.81
CA ASN A 12 48.65 -29.21 51.74
C ASN A 12 47.38 -28.37 51.53
N ILE A 13 47.50 -27.07 51.30
CA ILE A 13 46.36 -26.19 50.98
C ILE A 13 45.71 -26.62 49.66
N ILE A 14 46.50 -27.01 48.66
CA ILE A 14 45.98 -27.52 47.38
C ILE A 14 45.29 -28.89 47.59
N LYS A 15 45.87 -29.80 48.39
CA LYS A 15 45.23 -31.08 48.73
C LYS A 15 43.93 -30.89 49.49
N GLU A 16 43.87 -29.99 50.46
CA GLU A 16 42.64 -29.67 51.20
C GLU A 16 41.55 -29.12 50.27
N LYS A 17 41.93 -28.27 49.31
CA LYS A 17 41.01 -27.76 48.27
C LYS A 17 40.57 -28.82 47.26
N VAL A 18 41.38 -29.85 47.00
CA VAL A 18 41.04 -30.98 46.13
C VAL A 18 40.17 -32.01 46.86
N GLU A 19 40.42 -32.26 48.15
CA GLU A 19 39.63 -33.18 48.98
C GLU A 19 38.24 -32.62 49.32
N THR A 20 38.09 -31.29 49.38
CA THR A 20 36.79 -30.62 49.54
C THR A 20 36.02 -30.43 48.21
N PHE A 21 36.62 -30.79 47.08
CA PHE A 21 36.03 -30.58 45.74
C PHE A 21 34.85 -31.51 45.43
N ASP A 22 34.74 -32.64 46.15
CA ASP A 22 33.76 -33.71 45.90
C ASP A 22 32.50 -33.66 46.79
N ASN A 23 32.23 -32.53 47.46
CA ASN A 23 30.89 -32.33 48.03
C ASN A 23 29.96 -31.75 46.95
N PRO A 24 28.89 -32.45 46.54
CA PRO A 24 27.82 -31.84 45.78
C PRO A 24 26.99 -30.99 46.74
N ILE A 25 27.59 -29.92 47.28
CA ILE A 25 26.84 -28.74 47.67
C ILE A 25 25.99 -28.44 46.44
N LYS A 26 24.66 -28.31 46.57
CA LYS A 26 23.84 -27.69 45.52
C LYS A 26 24.54 -26.38 45.19
N ARG A 27 25.37 -26.35 44.14
CA ARG A 27 26.10 -25.16 43.72
C ARG A 27 25.02 -24.22 43.20
N GLU A 28 24.46 -23.41 44.10
CA GLU A 28 23.78 -22.18 43.71
C GLU A 28 24.77 -21.44 42.82
N ASN A 29 24.34 -21.08 41.61
CA ASN A 29 25.19 -20.37 40.66
C ASN A 29 25.36 -18.94 41.21
N ILE A 30 26.45 -18.75 41.95
CA ILE A 30 26.77 -17.53 42.69
C ILE A 30 27.96 -16.85 42.01
N GLY A 31 27.94 -15.52 41.99
CA GLY A 31 29.07 -14.69 41.62
C GLY A 31 29.31 -13.57 42.61
N GLU A 32 30.38 -12.83 42.39
CA GLU A 32 30.80 -11.69 43.21
C GLU A 32 30.97 -10.46 42.33
N VAL A 33 30.40 -9.32 42.74
CA VAL A 33 30.52 -8.06 42.00
C VAL A 33 31.97 -7.56 42.05
N ILE A 34 32.60 -7.42 40.89
CA ILE A 34 33.94 -6.84 40.72
C ILE A 34 33.86 -5.31 40.63
N SER A 35 32.86 -4.80 39.93
CA SER A 35 32.73 -3.35 39.73
C SER A 35 31.30 -2.96 39.40
N VAL A 36 30.91 -1.76 39.83
CA VAL A 36 29.61 -1.13 39.50
C VAL A 36 29.89 0.19 38.77
N THR A 37 29.26 0.42 37.62
CA THR A 37 29.41 1.64 36.83
C THR A 37 28.10 1.95 36.11
N ASP A 38 27.46 3.05 36.48
CA ASP A 38 26.25 3.62 35.84
C ASP A 38 25.17 2.56 35.52
N GLY A 39 24.79 1.75 36.52
CA GLY A 39 23.78 0.69 36.38
C GLY A 39 24.26 -0.59 35.69
N ILE A 40 25.55 -0.74 35.40
CA ILE A 40 26.15 -1.99 34.92
C ILE A 40 27.12 -2.52 35.98
N THR A 41 27.05 -3.82 36.20
CA THR A 41 27.87 -4.57 37.15
C THR A 41 28.65 -5.64 36.39
N LEU A 42 29.94 -5.74 36.68
CA LEU A 42 30.76 -6.85 36.22
C LEU A 42 30.86 -7.85 37.36
N VAL A 43 30.47 -9.10 37.12
CA VAL A 43 30.37 -10.12 38.16
C VAL A 43 31.30 -11.27 37.81
N TYR A 44 32.19 -11.64 38.72
CA TYR A 44 33.04 -12.83 38.59
C TYR A 44 32.26 -14.09 38.96
N GLY A 45 32.46 -15.17 38.22
CA GLY A 45 31.78 -16.44 38.46
C GLY A 45 30.49 -16.57 37.64
N LEU A 46 29.40 -17.05 38.26
CA LEU A 46 28.15 -17.35 37.57
C LEU A 46 28.30 -18.30 36.36
N GLU A 47 29.14 -19.34 36.47
CA GLU A 47 29.50 -20.28 35.39
C GLU A 47 28.30 -20.86 34.60
N LYS A 48 27.12 -20.95 35.22
CA LYS A 48 25.90 -21.50 34.60
C LYS A 48 24.88 -20.44 34.17
N ALA A 49 25.25 -19.16 34.18
CA ALA A 49 24.35 -18.08 33.80
C ALA A 49 24.02 -18.16 32.32
N LYS A 50 22.76 -17.90 32.00
CA LYS A 50 22.27 -17.77 30.62
C LYS A 50 22.15 -16.29 30.27
N PHE A 51 22.32 -15.99 28.99
CA PHE A 51 21.99 -14.68 28.45
C PHE A 51 20.49 -14.40 28.68
N GLY A 52 20.16 -13.21 29.19
CA GLY A 52 18.79 -12.83 29.52
C GLY A 52 18.24 -13.44 30.81
N GLU A 53 19.07 -14.09 31.62
CA GLU A 53 18.69 -14.63 32.92
C GLU A 53 18.55 -13.52 33.97
N LYS A 54 17.51 -13.62 34.81
CA LYS A 54 17.39 -12.74 35.97
C LYS A 54 18.39 -13.13 37.06
N VAL A 55 18.98 -12.14 37.70
CA VAL A 55 19.83 -12.30 38.87
C VAL A 55 19.33 -11.43 40.03
N SER A 56 19.70 -11.81 41.25
CA SER A 56 19.43 -11.05 42.47
C SER A 56 20.75 -10.73 43.17
N PHE A 57 20.93 -9.45 43.51
CA PHE A 57 22.04 -8.97 44.33
C PHE A 57 21.74 -9.19 45.82
N ALA A 58 22.78 -9.24 46.65
CA ALA A 58 22.64 -9.38 48.11
C ALA A 58 21.75 -8.30 48.75
N SER A 59 21.66 -7.12 48.14
CA SER A 59 20.76 -6.02 48.54
C SER A 59 19.29 -6.24 48.20
N GLY A 60 18.97 -7.30 47.45
CA GLY A 60 17.62 -7.59 46.94
C GLY A 60 17.30 -6.91 45.61
N VAL A 61 18.19 -6.06 45.09
CA VAL A 61 18.06 -5.48 43.75
C VAL A 61 18.09 -6.61 42.71
N GLU A 62 17.30 -6.50 41.65
CA GLU A 62 17.31 -7.43 40.52
C GLU A 62 18.24 -6.93 39.39
N GLY A 63 18.74 -7.84 38.59
CA GLY A 63 19.50 -7.54 37.37
C GLY A 63 19.24 -8.56 36.26
N ILE A 64 19.75 -8.26 35.07
CA ILE A 64 19.71 -9.16 33.91
C ILE A 64 21.11 -9.35 33.36
N VAL A 65 21.45 -10.60 33.07
CA VAL A 65 22.68 -10.95 32.36
C VAL A 65 22.56 -10.55 30.89
N LEU A 66 23.40 -9.62 30.44
CA LEU A 66 23.42 -9.15 29.05
C LEU A 66 24.78 -9.32 28.35
N ASP A 67 25.79 -9.80 29.07
CA ASP A 67 27.09 -10.15 28.53
C ASP A 67 27.67 -11.34 29.28
N LEU A 68 28.31 -12.26 28.57
CA LEU A 68 28.96 -13.45 29.10
C LEU A 68 30.35 -13.54 28.51
N ASP A 69 31.37 -13.35 29.34
CA ASP A 69 32.78 -13.54 29.00
C ASP A 69 33.32 -14.81 29.69
N HIS A 70 34.59 -15.15 29.48
CA HIS A 70 35.19 -16.39 29.95
C HIS A 70 35.06 -16.58 31.48
N ASP A 71 35.32 -15.52 32.25
CA ASP A 71 35.35 -15.56 33.72
C ASP A 71 34.36 -14.58 34.38
N THR A 72 33.70 -13.74 33.58
CA THR A 72 32.84 -12.66 34.08
C THR A 72 31.54 -12.55 33.32
N ALA A 73 30.49 -12.10 34.00
CA ALA A 73 29.21 -11.76 33.40
C ALA A 73 28.95 -10.25 33.54
N GLY A 74 28.53 -9.63 32.45
CA GLY A 74 28.01 -8.26 32.45
C GLY A 74 26.53 -8.29 32.82
N ILE A 75 26.23 -7.80 34.02
CA ILE A 75 24.87 -7.73 34.55
C ILE A 75 24.42 -6.29 34.61
N VAL A 76 23.21 -6.08 34.14
CA VAL A 76 22.59 -4.78 34.09
C VAL A 76 21.53 -4.69 35.19
N VAL A 77 21.60 -3.63 36.00
CA VAL A 77 20.81 -3.45 37.23
C VAL A 77 19.42 -2.91 36.90
N LEU A 78 18.37 -3.59 37.38
CA LEU A 78 16.96 -3.24 37.18
C LEU A 78 16.38 -2.37 38.31
N GLY A 79 17.18 -1.43 38.82
CA GLY A 79 16.81 -0.62 39.97
C GLY A 79 17.85 0.44 40.28
N ASN A 80 17.92 0.85 41.54
CA ASN A 80 18.90 1.82 42.01
C ASN A 80 20.28 1.13 42.16
N ASP A 81 21.24 1.56 41.35
CA ASP A 81 22.59 1.00 41.31
C ASP A 81 23.42 1.35 42.54
N ARG A 82 23.06 2.41 43.27
CA ARG A 82 23.71 2.81 44.53
C ARG A 82 23.58 1.77 45.65
N ASP A 83 22.63 0.87 45.53
CA ASP A 83 22.37 -0.20 46.49
C ASP A 83 23.19 -1.47 46.19
N VAL A 84 24.00 -1.46 45.12
CA VAL A 84 24.93 -2.53 44.75
C VAL A 84 26.38 -2.06 44.96
N LYS A 85 27.21 -2.90 45.57
CA LYS A 85 28.61 -2.60 45.89
C LYS A 85 29.55 -3.69 45.38
N GLU A 86 30.81 -3.31 45.20
CA GLU A 86 31.90 -4.27 44.98
C GLU A 86 31.99 -5.26 46.14
N GLY A 87 32.18 -6.54 45.82
CA GLY A 87 32.14 -7.66 46.76
C GLY A 87 30.74 -8.20 47.05
N ASP A 88 29.66 -7.57 46.56
CA ASP A 88 28.31 -8.09 46.76
C ASP A 88 28.13 -9.44 46.07
N VAL A 89 27.42 -10.34 46.76
CA VAL A 89 27.08 -11.65 46.24
C VAL A 89 25.91 -11.52 45.27
N VAL A 90 26.02 -12.17 44.11
CA VAL A 90 24.99 -12.21 43.07
C VAL A 90 24.53 -13.65 42.87
N LYS A 91 23.22 -13.85 42.79
CA LYS A 91 22.61 -15.17 42.60
C LYS A 91 21.80 -15.21 41.32
N CYS A 92 22.05 -16.23 40.51
CA CYS A 92 21.20 -16.57 39.37
C CYS A 92 19.85 -17.13 39.82
N SER A 93 18.77 -16.67 39.17
CA SER A 93 17.43 -17.21 39.40
C SER A 93 17.18 -18.56 38.72
N GLY A 94 17.94 -18.89 37.67
CA GLY A 94 17.75 -20.05 36.80
C GLY A 94 16.82 -19.80 35.62
N ASP A 95 16.05 -18.71 35.65
CA ASP A 95 14.99 -18.40 34.70
C ASP A 95 15.34 -17.18 33.83
N VAL A 96 15.18 -17.36 32.51
CA VAL A 96 15.23 -16.26 31.53
C VAL A 96 14.02 -15.36 31.75
N VAL A 97 14.17 -14.05 31.52
CA VAL A 97 13.13 -13.07 31.86
C VAL A 97 11.79 -13.41 31.20
N GLN A 98 10.78 -13.57 32.04
CA GLN A 98 9.39 -13.78 31.67
C GLN A 98 8.50 -12.68 32.26
N VAL A 99 7.39 -12.40 31.59
CA VAL A 99 6.39 -11.42 32.02
C VAL A 99 5.01 -12.06 32.14
N PRO A 100 4.18 -11.60 33.09
CA PRO A 100 2.78 -11.99 33.14
C PRO A 100 2.06 -11.61 31.83
N VAL A 101 1.23 -12.51 31.33
CA VAL A 101 0.38 -12.29 30.15
C VAL A 101 -1.04 -12.80 30.43
N GLY A 102 -2.02 -12.22 29.74
CA GLY A 102 -3.42 -12.62 29.88
C GLY A 102 -4.38 -11.43 29.89
N HIS A 103 -5.68 -11.74 29.94
CA HIS A 103 -6.74 -10.73 30.07
C HIS A 103 -6.67 -9.98 31.41
N GLU A 104 -6.00 -10.56 32.41
CA GLU A 104 -5.82 -9.96 33.74
C GLU A 104 -4.98 -8.66 33.73
N LEU A 105 -4.26 -8.38 32.63
CA LEU A 105 -3.53 -7.12 32.44
C LEU A 105 -4.37 -6.01 31.76
N LEU A 106 -5.57 -6.32 31.26
CA LEU A 106 -6.40 -5.33 30.58
C LEU A 106 -6.86 -4.26 31.59
N GLY A 107 -6.78 -2.99 31.19
CA GLY A 107 -7.08 -1.86 32.05
C GLY A 107 -6.01 -1.52 33.08
N ARG A 108 -4.87 -2.22 33.06
CA ARG A 108 -3.78 -2.02 34.01
C ARG A 108 -2.63 -1.22 33.41
N VAL A 109 -1.91 -0.52 34.29
CA VAL A 109 -0.62 0.12 33.99
C VAL A 109 0.47 -0.67 34.68
N VAL A 110 1.43 -1.19 33.89
CA VAL A 110 2.52 -2.04 34.37
C VAL A 110 3.88 -1.48 33.98
N ASN A 111 4.93 -1.84 34.72
CA ASN A 111 6.32 -1.55 34.36
C ASN A 111 6.84 -2.50 33.26
N ALA A 112 8.11 -2.37 32.87
CA ALA A 112 8.74 -3.22 31.86
C ALA A 112 8.89 -4.71 32.27
N LEU A 113 8.68 -5.07 33.53
CA LEU A 113 8.69 -6.46 34.04
C LEU A 113 7.27 -7.02 34.22
N GLY A 114 6.24 -6.23 33.94
CA GLY A 114 4.83 -6.60 34.10
C GLY A 114 4.27 -6.41 35.51
N ASP A 115 5.01 -5.76 36.41
CA ASP A 115 4.50 -5.43 37.75
C ASP A 115 3.57 -4.21 37.69
N PRO A 116 2.46 -4.21 38.43
CA PRO A 116 1.54 -3.08 38.45
C PRO A 116 2.19 -1.84 39.07
N ILE A 117 2.00 -0.69 38.40
CA ILE A 117 2.41 0.63 38.90
C ILE A 117 1.23 1.59 39.03
N ASP A 118 0.01 1.06 38.90
CA ASP A 118 -1.24 1.73 39.18
C ASP A 118 -1.76 1.38 40.58
N ASP A 119 -2.82 2.08 41.00
CA ASP A 119 -3.50 1.81 42.28
C ASP A 119 -4.46 0.60 42.21
N GLY A 120 -4.32 -0.28 41.20
CA GLY A 120 -5.23 -1.41 40.94
C GLY A 120 -4.93 -2.67 41.75
N GLY A 121 -3.91 -2.66 42.62
CA GLY A 121 -3.49 -3.82 43.43
C GLY A 121 -2.67 -4.86 42.65
N GLU A 122 -2.41 -6.01 43.26
CA GLU A 122 -1.58 -7.07 42.65
C GLU A 122 -2.26 -7.70 41.41
N ILE A 123 -1.49 -7.97 40.34
CA ILE A 123 -1.97 -8.68 39.15
C ILE A 123 -1.77 -10.18 39.34
N ARG A 124 -2.87 -10.94 39.45
CA ARG A 124 -2.85 -12.41 39.53
C ARG A 124 -2.94 -13.04 38.14
N ALA A 125 -1.88 -12.89 37.34
CA ALA A 125 -1.82 -13.48 36.01
C ALA A 125 -1.68 -15.01 36.07
N LYS A 126 -2.40 -15.72 35.18
CA LYS A 126 -2.36 -17.19 35.11
C LYS A 126 -1.17 -17.71 34.33
N ASN A 127 -0.70 -16.95 33.35
CA ASN A 127 0.33 -17.35 32.41
C ASN A 127 1.51 -16.38 32.45
N LYS A 128 2.68 -16.88 32.10
CA LYS A 128 3.88 -16.09 31.86
C LYS A 128 4.48 -16.51 30.52
N MET A 129 5.05 -15.55 29.79
CA MET A 129 5.74 -15.79 28.51
C MET A 129 7.11 -15.14 28.53
N TYR A 130 8.06 -15.72 27.79
CA TYR A 130 9.40 -15.15 27.63
C TYR A 130 9.33 -13.85 26.85
N ILE A 131 10.03 -12.82 27.35
CA ILE A 131 10.09 -11.50 26.70
C ILE A 131 10.72 -11.61 25.31
N GLU A 132 11.74 -12.45 25.17
CA GLU A 132 12.39 -12.74 23.90
C GLU A 132 11.87 -14.06 23.32
N SER A 133 11.02 -13.94 22.31
CA SER A 133 10.50 -15.06 21.53
C SER A 133 10.88 -14.90 20.06
N LYS A 134 10.97 -16.02 19.32
CA LYS A 134 11.24 -15.98 17.88
C LYS A 134 10.01 -15.42 17.15
N ALA A 135 10.26 -14.63 16.12
CA ALA A 135 9.20 -14.20 15.22
C ALA A 135 8.56 -15.39 14.48
N PRO A 136 7.26 -15.33 14.13
CA PRO A 136 6.61 -16.35 13.32
C PRO A 136 7.33 -16.53 11.97
N GLY A 137 7.54 -17.78 11.54
CA GLY A 137 8.12 -18.09 10.23
C GLY A 137 7.17 -17.77 9.08
N ILE A 138 7.66 -17.81 7.84
CA ILE A 138 6.85 -17.46 6.66
C ILE A 138 5.59 -18.35 6.53
N ILE A 139 5.72 -19.65 6.80
CA ILE A 139 4.61 -20.63 6.72
C ILE A 139 3.54 -20.38 7.79
N ASP A 140 3.94 -19.86 8.95
CA ASP A 140 3.03 -19.57 10.06
C ASP A 140 2.22 -18.28 9.84
N ARG A 141 2.53 -17.52 8.78
CA ARG A 141 1.89 -16.25 8.45
C ARG A 141 0.85 -16.39 7.34
N LYS A 142 -0.08 -15.43 7.31
CA LYS A 142 -1.02 -15.21 6.20
C LYS A 142 -0.93 -13.76 5.73
N SER A 143 -1.23 -13.53 4.47
CA SER A 143 -1.32 -12.18 3.91
C SER A 143 -2.33 -11.34 4.68
N VAL A 144 -1.97 -10.08 4.95
CA VAL A 144 -2.86 -9.11 5.61
C VAL A 144 -4.02 -8.77 4.67
N HIS A 145 -5.24 -9.03 5.12
CA HIS A 145 -6.47 -8.88 4.31
C HIS A 145 -7.65 -8.28 5.10
N GLU A 146 -7.49 -8.06 6.40
CA GLU A 146 -8.51 -7.48 7.27
C GLU A 146 -8.07 -6.07 7.67
N PRO A 147 -8.98 -5.07 7.63
CA PRO A 147 -8.66 -3.71 8.05
C PRO A 147 -8.49 -3.59 9.57
N LEU A 148 -7.55 -2.75 9.98
CA LEU A 148 -7.49 -2.14 11.30
C LEU A 148 -7.89 -0.67 11.16
N GLN A 149 -9.15 -0.35 11.48
CA GLN A 149 -9.69 1.00 11.29
C GLN A 149 -9.15 1.95 12.35
N THR A 150 -8.55 3.05 11.92
CA THR A 150 -8.02 4.09 12.82
C THR A 150 -9.07 5.11 13.22
N GLY A 151 -10.14 5.23 12.45
CA GLY A 151 -11.15 6.28 12.62
C GLY A 151 -10.66 7.64 12.14
N ILE A 152 -9.51 7.69 11.47
CA ILE A 152 -8.88 8.90 10.96
C ILE A 152 -9.00 8.90 9.44
N LYS A 153 -9.77 9.85 8.90
CA LYS A 153 -10.10 9.96 7.46
C LYS A 153 -8.88 9.78 6.56
N ILE A 154 -7.83 10.57 6.80
CA ILE A 154 -6.64 10.55 5.93
C ILE A 154 -5.90 9.21 5.95
N ILE A 155 -5.92 8.49 7.07
CA ILE A 155 -5.21 7.20 7.21
C ILE A 155 -6.07 6.09 6.59
N ASP A 156 -7.31 5.91 7.04
CA ASP A 156 -8.16 4.82 6.57
C ASP A 156 -8.41 4.87 5.05
N LEU A 157 -8.47 6.07 4.47
CA LEU A 157 -8.69 6.27 3.03
C LEU A 157 -7.41 6.15 2.20
N LEU A 158 -6.30 6.75 2.62
CA LEU A 158 -5.11 6.92 1.77
C LEU A 158 -3.94 6.03 2.16
N ILE A 159 -3.81 5.70 3.45
CA ILE A 159 -2.70 4.94 4.04
C ILE A 159 -3.29 3.85 4.94
N PRO A 160 -4.06 2.90 4.37
CA PRO A 160 -4.81 1.93 5.16
C PRO A 160 -3.88 1.02 5.96
N ILE A 161 -4.30 0.67 7.17
CA ILE A 161 -3.58 -0.22 8.07
C ILE A 161 -4.39 -1.52 8.19
N GLY A 162 -3.73 -2.66 8.01
CA GLY A 162 -4.35 -3.97 8.15
C GLY A 162 -3.94 -4.70 9.43
N ARG A 163 -4.77 -5.67 9.84
CA ARG A 163 -4.51 -6.52 11.01
C ARG A 163 -3.28 -7.40 10.77
N GLY A 164 -2.24 -7.22 11.58
CA GLY A 164 -0.95 -7.90 11.41
C GLY A 164 0.12 -7.10 10.66
N GLN A 165 -0.20 -5.87 10.24
CA GLN A 165 0.73 -4.95 9.56
C GLN A 165 1.63 -4.20 10.57
N ARG A 166 2.79 -3.76 10.09
CA ARG A 166 3.69 -2.85 10.81
C ARG A 166 3.66 -1.47 10.13
N GLU A 167 3.05 -0.47 10.73
CA GLU A 167 2.92 0.87 10.14
C GLU A 167 3.62 1.94 10.99
N LEU A 168 4.71 2.52 10.47
CA LEU A 168 5.54 3.49 11.19
C LEU A 168 4.85 4.86 11.29
N ILE A 169 4.74 5.44 12.47
CA ILE A 169 4.37 6.86 12.63
C ILE A 169 5.66 7.66 12.87
N ILE A 170 6.05 8.50 11.92
CA ILE A 170 7.32 9.22 11.95
C ILE A 170 7.13 10.72 11.77
N GLY A 171 7.91 11.50 12.49
CA GLY A 171 7.97 12.96 12.32
C GLY A 171 8.53 13.67 13.54
N ASP A 172 8.56 15.00 13.47
CA ASP A 172 9.17 15.83 14.50
C ASP A 172 8.37 15.83 15.82
N ARG A 173 9.00 16.37 16.85
CA ARG A 173 8.41 16.50 18.17
C ARG A 173 7.13 17.35 18.13
N GLN A 174 6.12 16.94 18.92
CA GLN A 174 4.88 17.71 19.18
C GLN A 174 3.94 17.98 17.99
N ILE A 175 3.97 17.18 16.92
CA ILE A 175 3.10 17.35 15.75
C ILE A 175 1.91 16.37 15.65
N GLY A 176 1.63 15.60 16.71
CA GLY A 176 0.44 14.74 16.79
C GLY A 176 0.66 13.23 16.60
N LYS A 177 1.91 12.74 16.66
CA LYS A 177 2.23 11.30 16.53
C LYS A 177 1.49 10.42 17.53
N THR A 178 1.62 10.71 18.83
CA THR A 178 0.91 10.01 19.90
C THR A 178 -0.60 10.12 19.73
N THR A 179 -1.10 11.29 19.31
CA THR A 179 -2.54 11.50 19.08
C THR A 179 -3.12 10.53 18.06
N ILE A 180 -2.43 10.30 16.92
CA ILE A 180 -2.88 9.31 15.93
C ILE A 180 -3.01 7.91 16.55
N ALA A 181 -2.02 7.50 17.33
CA ALA A 181 -2.02 6.19 17.97
C ALA A 181 -3.14 6.06 19.02
N ILE A 182 -3.36 7.10 19.82
CA ILE A 182 -4.43 7.11 20.84
C ILE A 182 -5.81 7.15 20.19
N ASP A 183 -6.03 7.94 19.14
CA ASP A 183 -7.29 7.97 18.39
C ASP A 183 -7.58 6.60 17.76
N THR A 184 -6.54 5.93 17.25
CA THR A 184 -6.65 4.55 16.76
C THR A 184 -7.11 3.60 17.86
N ILE A 185 -6.53 3.68 19.06
CA ILE A 185 -6.98 2.86 20.21
C ILE A 185 -8.44 3.18 20.54
N ILE A 186 -8.80 4.46 20.68
CA ILE A 186 -10.16 4.90 21.04
C ILE A 186 -11.20 4.40 20.01
N ASN A 187 -10.88 4.43 18.72
CA ASN A 187 -11.77 3.97 17.67
C ASN A 187 -12.19 2.51 17.83
N GLN A 188 -11.32 1.67 18.42
CA GLN A 188 -11.62 0.24 18.61
C GLN A 188 -12.78 0.01 19.58
N LYS A 189 -13.16 0.99 20.42
CA LYS A 189 -14.23 0.81 21.40
C LYS A 189 -15.54 0.41 20.73
N LYS A 190 -15.99 1.20 19.75
CA LYS A 190 -17.26 0.94 19.05
C LYS A 190 -17.24 -0.41 18.33
N ILE A 191 -16.12 -0.74 17.68
CA ILE A 191 -15.91 -2.02 17.02
C ILE A 191 -15.98 -3.17 18.03
N ASN A 192 -15.30 -3.04 19.17
CA ASN A 192 -15.27 -4.03 20.24
C ASN A 192 -16.64 -4.24 20.91
N ASP A 193 -17.47 -3.20 20.98
CA ASP A 193 -18.82 -3.28 21.56
C ASP A 193 -19.79 -4.09 20.66
N GLU A 194 -19.49 -4.22 19.36
CA GLU A 194 -20.35 -4.89 18.36
C GLU A 194 -19.93 -6.33 18.04
N VAL A 195 -18.75 -6.77 18.48
CA VAL A 195 -18.18 -8.08 18.14
C VAL A 195 -17.99 -8.99 19.35
N ASN A 196 -17.89 -10.30 19.08
CA ASN A 196 -17.59 -11.29 20.12
C ASN A 196 -16.14 -11.15 20.62
N GLU A 197 -15.84 -11.67 21.81
CA GLU A 197 -14.50 -11.57 22.43
C GLU A 197 -13.35 -11.97 21.49
N ASN A 198 -13.47 -13.08 20.75
CA ASN A 198 -12.40 -13.54 19.86
C ASN A 198 -12.13 -12.59 18.67
N GLN A 199 -13.07 -11.72 18.34
CA GLN A 199 -12.95 -10.76 17.24
C GLN A 199 -12.57 -9.36 17.71
N LYS A 200 -12.53 -9.13 19.03
CA LYS A 200 -12.10 -7.86 19.60
C LYS A 200 -10.63 -7.58 19.28
N ILE A 201 -10.33 -6.30 19.20
CA ILE A 201 -8.98 -5.78 19.08
C ILE A 201 -8.56 -5.31 20.47
N TYR A 202 -7.68 -6.08 21.11
CA TYR A 202 -7.04 -5.69 22.36
C TYR A 202 -5.86 -4.77 22.07
N CYS A 203 -5.59 -3.81 22.96
CA CYS A 203 -4.58 -2.79 22.72
C CYS A 203 -3.47 -2.85 23.77
N VAL A 204 -2.24 -2.58 23.34
CA VAL A 204 -1.09 -2.40 24.22
C VAL A 204 -0.41 -1.09 23.87
N TYR A 205 -0.33 -0.17 24.82
CA TYR A 205 0.38 1.10 24.65
C TYR A 205 1.68 1.08 25.46
N VAL A 206 2.82 1.13 24.78
CA VAL A 206 4.15 1.09 25.40
C VAL A 206 4.75 2.50 25.42
N ALA A 207 4.89 3.08 26.61
CA ALA A 207 5.56 4.35 26.83
C ALA A 207 7.03 4.14 27.21
N ILE A 208 7.95 4.62 26.37
CA ILE A 208 9.40 4.43 26.48
C ILE A 208 10.06 5.79 26.67
N GLY A 209 10.76 5.99 27.77
CA GLY A 209 11.44 7.24 28.10
C GLY A 209 10.51 8.47 28.13
N GLN A 210 9.20 8.27 28.32
CA GLN A 210 8.23 9.35 28.39
C GLN A 210 8.18 9.95 29.79
N LYS A 211 7.77 11.21 29.91
CA LYS A 211 7.49 11.81 31.21
C LYS A 211 6.24 11.17 31.81
N ILE A 212 6.28 10.81 33.09
CA ILE A 212 5.14 10.23 33.83
C ILE A 212 3.88 11.09 33.68
N SER A 213 4.01 12.42 33.74
CA SER A 213 2.88 13.35 33.56
C SER A 213 2.24 13.31 32.17
N THR A 214 2.99 12.90 31.14
CA THR A 214 2.47 12.71 29.78
C THR A 214 1.74 11.38 29.68
N VAL A 215 2.31 10.31 30.24
CA VAL A 215 1.68 9.00 30.32
C VAL A 215 0.37 9.06 31.10
N ALA A 216 0.34 9.76 32.24
CA ALA A 216 -0.88 9.95 33.02
C ALA A 216 -2.01 10.64 32.23
N LYS A 217 -1.68 11.62 31.37
CA LYS A 217 -2.67 12.26 30.48
C LYS A 217 -3.23 11.28 29.46
N VAL A 218 -2.38 10.43 28.89
CA VAL A 218 -2.80 9.37 27.95
C VAL A 218 -3.72 8.36 28.65
N VAL A 219 -3.32 7.85 29.82
CA VAL A 219 -4.13 6.90 30.61
C VAL A 219 -5.47 7.51 30.97
N ASN A 220 -5.51 8.75 31.44
CA ASN A 220 -6.76 9.45 31.74
C ASN A 220 -7.64 9.59 30.49
N LYS A 221 -7.05 9.92 29.33
CA LYS A 221 -7.82 10.04 28.09
C LYS A 221 -8.41 8.71 27.64
N LEU A 222 -7.65 7.62 27.73
CA LEU A 222 -8.13 6.26 27.46
C LEU A 222 -9.23 5.85 28.45
N LYS A 223 -9.13 6.26 29.72
CA LYS A 223 -10.16 6.01 30.74
C LYS A 223 -11.44 6.78 30.45
N GLU A 224 -11.35 8.08 30.17
CA GLU A 224 -12.50 8.94 29.82
C GLU A 224 -13.26 8.46 28.58
N SER A 225 -12.54 7.88 27.62
CA SER A 225 -13.11 7.34 26.38
C SER A 225 -13.58 5.88 26.51
N GLY A 226 -13.41 5.24 27.67
CA GLY A 226 -13.75 3.82 27.88
C GLY A 226 -12.87 2.85 27.08
N ALA A 227 -11.72 3.31 26.59
CA ALA A 227 -10.77 2.52 25.82
C ALA A 227 -9.76 1.77 26.69
N LEU A 228 -9.59 2.21 27.95
CA LEU A 228 -8.71 1.55 28.90
C LEU A 228 -9.15 0.10 29.21
N GLU A 229 -10.44 -0.21 29.13
CA GLU A 229 -11.01 -1.53 29.45
C GLU A 229 -10.40 -2.70 28.63
N TYR A 230 -9.96 -2.42 27.40
CA TYR A 230 -9.29 -3.40 26.51
C TYR A 230 -7.84 -3.02 26.22
N THR A 231 -7.26 -2.07 26.97
CA THR A 231 -5.89 -1.59 26.77
C THR A 231 -5.01 -1.88 27.98
N THR A 232 -3.84 -2.48 27.76
CA THR A 232 -2.76 -2.55 28.75
C THR A 232 -1.74 -1.45 28.47
N VAL A 233 -1.29 -0.74 29.50
CA VAL A 233 -0.27 0.30 29.36
C VAL A 233 1.04 -0.16 29.99
N VAL A 234 2.08 -0.28 29.18
CA VAL A 234 3.43 -0.63 29.65
C VAL A 234 4.26 0.65 29.75
N VAL A 235 4.90 0.89 30.88
CA VAL A 235 5.62 2.14 31.14
C VAL A 235 7.06 1.84 31.56
N ALA A 236 8.00 2.40 30.81
CA ALA A 236 9.35 2.69 31.26
C ALA A 236 9.58 4.19 31.05
N SER A 237 9.45 4.96 32.11
CA SER A 237 9.54 6.42 32.12
C SER A 237 10.98 6.91 31.90
N ALA A 238 11.11 8.21 31.65
CA ALA A 238 12.43 8.85 31.53
C ALA A 238 13.28 8.78 32.83
N SER A 239 12.66 8.55 33.99
CA SER A 239 13.36 8.38 35.27
C SER A 239 13.80 6.94 35.54
N ASP A 240 13.27 5.97 34.79
CA ASP A 240 13.68 4.58 34.93
C ASP A 240 15.03 4.34 34.25
N CYS A 241 15.75 3.33 34.71
CA CYS A 241 17.05 2.98 34.14
C CYS A 241 16.93 2.58 32.65
N ALA A 242 17.98 2.82 31.87
CA ALA A 242 18.04 2.44 30.44
C ALA A 242 17.61 0.97 30.15
N PRO A 243 17.91 -0.01 31.02
CA PRO A 243 17.48 -1.41 30.83
C PRO A 243 15.97 -1.58 30.86
N MET A 244 15.26 -0.89 31.77
CA MET A 244 13.80 -0.91 31.79
C MET A 244 13.22 -0.31 30.51
N GLN A 245 13.82 0.79 30.03
CA GLN A 245 13.44 1.40 28.76
C GLN A 245 13.70 0.47 27.56
N PHE A 246 14.78 -0.31 27.59
CA PHE A 246 15.10 -1.32 26.59
C PHE A 246 14.12 -2.51 26.58
N LEU A 247 13.69 -2.98 27.75
CA LEU A 247 12.80 -4.14 27.86
C LEU A 247 11.33 -3.82 27.52
N ALA A 248 10.88 -2.59 27.80
CA ALA A 248 9.47 -2.22 27.67
C ALA A 248 8.80 -2.59 26.33
N PRO A 249 9.43 -2.36 25.15
CA PRO A 249 8.84 -2.75 23.87
C PRO A 249 8.67 -4.26 23.72
N TYR A 250 9.64 -5.04 24.19
CA TYR A 250 9.55 -6.51 24.13
C TYR A 250 8.48 -7.04 25.08
N THR A 251 8.32 -6.44 26.27
CA THR A 251 7.22 -6.77 27.19
C THR A 251 5.87 -6.48 26.56
N GLY A 252 5.69 -5.28 25.99
CA GLY A 252 4.45 -4.94 25.29
C GLY A 252 4.16 -5.84 24.09
N CYS A 253 5.19 -6.21 23.32
CA CYS A 253 5.07 -7.19 22.25
C CYS A 253 4.59 -8.54 22.79
N THR A 254 5.22 -9.06 23.84
CA THR A 254 4.89 -10.35 24.45
C THR A 254 3.46 -10.40 24.99
N ILE A 255 2.97 -9.32 25.60
CA ILE A 255 1.56 -9.19 26.01
C ILE A 255 0.64 -9.26 24.78
N GLY A 256 0.99 -8.59 23.68
CA GLY A 256 0.23 -8.65 22.44
C GLY A 256 0.26 -10.03 21.75
N GLU A 257 1.38 -10.75 21.85
CA GLU A 257 1.53 -12.10 21.30
C GLU A 257 0.60 -13.10 21.97
N PHE A 258 0.32 -12.96 23.27
CA PHE A 258 -0.68 -13.78 23.94
C PHE A 258 -2.02 -13.74 23.21
N PHE A 259 -2.49 -12.56 22.80
CA PHE A 259 -3.74 -12.44 22.06
C PHE A 259 -3.62 -13.03 20.65
N ARG A 260 -2.54 -12.72 19.93
CA ARG A 260 -2.25 -13.26 18.58
C ARG A 260 -2.26 -14.80 18.58
N ASP A 261 -1.58 -15.42 19.53
CA ASP A 261 -1.38 -16.88 19.55
C ASP A 261 -2.60 -17.65 20.07
N ASN A 262 -3.59 -16.95 20.64
CA ASN A 262 -4.89 -17.50 21.03
C ASN A 262 -6.00 -17.15 20.03
N GLY A 263 -5.65 -16.81 18.78
CA GLY A 263 -6.60 -16.54 17.70
C GLY A 263 -7.34 -15.20 17.81
N MET A 264 -6.88 -14.31 18.68
CA MET A 264 -7.44 -12.97 18.86
C MET A 264 -6.61 -11.90 18.14
N HIS A 265 -7.10 -10.67 18.12
CA HIS A 265 -6.43 -9.55 17.48
C HIS A 265 -5.88 -8.57 18.52
N CYS A 266 -4.66 -8.08 18.27
CA CYS A 266 -4.04 -7.08 19.10
C CYS A 266 -3.40 -5.96 18.28
N LEU A 267 -3.46 -4.75 18.82
CA LEU A 267 -2.74 -3.56 18.37
C LEU A 267 -1.70 -3.18 19.43
N VAL A 268 -0.42 -3.08 19.05
CA VAL A 268 0.65 -2.60 19.91
C VAL A 268 1.22 -1.27 19.38
N VAL A 269 1.33 -0.29 20.27
CA VAL A 269 1.91 1.03 20.00
C VAL A 269 3.21 1.17 20.77
N TYR A 270 4.29 1.62 20.10
CA TYR A 270 5.58 1.89 20.74
C TYR A 270 5.91 3.39 20.71
N ASP A 271 5.83 4.09 21.85
CA ASP A 271 6.03 5.55 22.00
C ASP A 271 7.23 5.88 22.90
N ASP A 272 8.46 6.00 22.40
CA ASP A 272 8.86 5.85 21.00
C ASP A 272 10.15 5.01 20.86
N LEU A 273 10.36 4.44 19.67
CA LEU A 273 11.53 3.60 19.40
C LEU A 273 12.82 4.40 19.22
N SER A 274 12.75 5.73 19.07
CA SER A 274 13.93 6.59 19.07
C SER A 274 14.59 6.58 20.46
N LYS A 275 13.78 6.74 21.52
CA LYS A 275 14.26 6.65 22.91
C LYS A 275 14.72 5.25 23.28
N HIS A 276 14.03 4.22 22.77
CA HIS A 276 14.47 2.83 22.90
C HIS A 276 15.89 2.61 22.33
N ALA A 277 16.15 3.12 21.12
CA ALA A 277 17.48 3.02 20.52
C ALA A 277 18.55 3.76 21.35
N VAL A 278 18.21 4.94 21.88
CA VAL A 278 19.12 5.70 22.76
C VAL A 278 19.44 4.93 24.04
N ALA A 279 18.46 4.27 24.66
CA ALA A 279 18.66 3.42 25.83
C ALA A 279 19.60 2.24 25.51
N TYR A 280 19.38 1.57 24.37
CA TYR A 280 20.26 0.47 23.93
C TYR A 280 21.68 0.94 23.63
N ARG A 281 21.82 2.12 23.03
CA ARG A 281 23.12 2.75 22.79
C ARG A 281 23.87 3.00 24.09
N GLN A 282 23.20 3.57 25.10
CA GLN A 282 23.80 3.82 26.41
C GLN A 282 24.29 2.51 27.04
N MET A 283 23.45 1.47 27.06
CA MET A 283 23.82 0.16 27.61
C MET A 283 25.03 -0.44 26.88
N SER A 284 25.04 -0.37 25.54
CA SER A 284 26.12 -0.93 24.73
C SER A 284 27.46 -0.23 24.96
N LEU A 285 27.45 1.10 25.09
CA LEU A 285 28.66 1.88 25.37
C LEU A 285 29.22 1.59 26.76
N LEU A 286 28.36 1.42 27.77
CA LEU A 286 28.77 1.07 29.13
C LEU A 286 29.33 -0.36 29.21
N LEU A 287 28.78 -1.29 28.42
CA LEU A 287 29.35 -2.63 28.21
C LEU A 287 30.59 -2.63 27.31
N ARG A 288 31.09 -1.45 26.91
CA ARG A 288 32.26 -1.27 26.04
C ARG A 288 32.16 -2.02 24.70
N ARG A 289 30.95 -2.21 24.19
CA ARG A 289 30.74 -2.75 22.85
C ARG A 289 31.22 -1.73 21.81
N PRO A 290 31.86 -2.15 20.71
CA PRO A 290 32.30 -1.24 19.66
C PRO A 290 31.13 -0.43 19.07
N PRO A 291 31.21 0.92 19.07
CA PRO A 291 30.18 1.75 18.47
C PRO A 291 30.34 1.85 16.94
N GLY A 292 29.23 2.07 16.26
CA GLY A 292 29.14 2.35 14.82
C GLY A 292 28.65 3.78 14.53
N ARG A 293 27.84 3.92 13.47
CA ARG A 293 27.28 5.22 13.04
C ARG A 293 26.44 5.86 14.15
N GLU A 294 26.65 7.17 14.38
CA GLU A 294 25.97 7.93 15.45
C GLU A 294 26.14 7.31 16.86
N ALA A 295 27.24 6.58 17.05
CA ALA A 295 27.60 5.81 18.24
C ALA A 295 26.63 4.66 18.60
N TYR A 296 25.67 4.31 17.73
CA TYR A 296 24.85 3.11 17.93
C TYR A 296 25.68 1.84 17.72
N PRO A 297 25.40 0.76 18.46
CA PRO A 297 26.05 -0.53 18.25
C PRO A 297 25.66 -1.12 16.87
N GLY A 298 26.51 -2.00 16.33
CA GLY A 298 26.34 -2.57 14.98
C GLY A 298 25.05 -3.37 14.78
N ASP A 299 24.42 -3.83 15.86
CA ASP A 299 23.23 -4.67 15.89
C ASP A 299 21.93 -3.91 16.21
N ILE A 300 21.94 -2.56 16.22
CA ILE A 300 20.71 -1.76 16.46
C ILE A 300 19.60 -2.09 15.45
N PHE A 301 19.95 -2.44 14.20
CA PHE A 301 18.99 -2.92 13.22
C PHE A 301 18.35 -4.25 13.65
N TYR A 302 19.15 -5.18 14.16
CA TYR A 302 18.67 -6.47 14.64
C TYR A 302 17.71 -6.33 15.83
N VAL A 303 17.99 -5.39 16.72
CA VAL A 303 17.14 -5.07 17.88
C VAL A 303 15.73 -4.66 17.46
N HIS A 304 15.59 -3.76 16.47
CA HIS A 304 14.27 -3.34 16.00
C HIS A 304 13.61 -4.36 15.06
N SER A 305 14.37 -5.06 14.23
CA SER A 305 13.81 -6.07 13.33
C SER A 305 13.25 -7.26 14.09
N ARG A 306 14.01 -7.82 15.05
CA ARG A 306 13.52 -8.94 15.88
C ARG A 306 12.32 -8.59 16.76
N LEU A 307 12.14 -7.31 17.09
CA LEU A 307 10.95 -6.80 17.77
C LEU A 307 9.76 -6.70 16.82
N LEU A 308 9.92 -5.96 15.71
CA LEU A 308 8.81 -5.63 14.83
C LEU A 308 8.34 -6.83 13.99
N GLU A 309 9.24 -7.74 13.61
CA GLU A 309 8.89 -8.96 12.86
C GLU A 309 8.03 -9.95 13.66
N ARG A 310 7.88 -9.76 14.97
CA ARG A 310 6.93 -10.52 15.79
C ARG A 310 5.48 -10.10 15.52
N ALA A 311 5.24 -8.88 15.04
CA ALA A 311 3.91 -8.44 14.65
C ALA A 311 3.55 -9.05 13.28
N ALA A 312 2.56 -9.93 13.24
CA ALA A 312 2.12 -10.62 12.02
C ALA A 312 0.65 -11.06 12.12
N LYS A 313 0.05 -11.37 10.96
CA LYS A 313 -1.21 -12.11 10.83
C LYS A 313 -0.88 -13.60 10.72
N MET A 314 -1.43 -14.41 11.62
CA MET A 314 -1.19 -15.85 11.66
C MET A 314 -1.99 -16.59 10.59
N SER A 315 -1.49 -17.76 10.19
CA SER A 315 -2.15 -18.65 9.25
C SER A 315 -3.45 -19.25 9.80
N ASP A 316 -4.22 -19.87 8.92
CA ASP A 316 -5.48 -20.52 9.26
C ASP A 316 -5.26 -21.66 10.27
N GLU A 317 -4.17 -22.42 10.10
CA GLU A 317 -3.73 -23.49 11.02
C GLU A 317 -3.28 -22.97 12.39
N LYS A 318 -2.83 -21.72 12.45
CA LYS A 318 -2.40 -21.03 13.67
C LYS A 318 -3.50 -20.15 14.28
N GLY A 319 -4.75 -20.35 13.87
CA GLY A 319 -5.92 -19.70 14.48
C GLY A 319 -6.20 -18.27 14.01
N GLN A 320 -5.53 -17.79 12.95
CA GLN A 320 -5.77 -16.46 12.35
C GLN A 320 -5.64 -15.25 13.28
N GLY A 321 -5.05 -15.38 14.47
CA GLY A 321 -4.82 -14.21 15.32
C GLY A 321 -3.85 -13.22 14.68
N SER A 322 -3.83 -11.99 15.17
CA SER A 322 -2.96 -10.95 14.58
C SER A 322 -2.39 -10.02 15.62
N LEU A 323 -1.13 -9.63 15.46
CA LEU A 323 -0.52 -8.53 16.18
C LEU A 323 -0.14 -7.43 15.19
N THR A 324 -0.79 -6.28 15.29
CA THR A 324 -0.56 -5.10 14.45
C THR A 324 0.33 -4.12 15.21
N ALA A 325 1.36 -3.57 14.59
CA ALA A 325 2.34 -2.72 15.27
C ALA A 325 2.34 -1.29 14.71
N LEU A 326 2.24 -0.30 15.60
CA LEU A 326 2.42 1.12 15.31
C LEU A 326 3.64 1.67 16.05
N PRO A 327 4.86 1.45 15.53
CA PRO A 327 6.04 2.09 16.09
C PRO A 327 6.03 3.60 15.83
N ILE A 328 6.38 4.38 16.84
CA ILE A 328 6.60 5.83 16.70
C ILE A 328 8.11 6.09 16.64
N ILE A 329 8.52 6.94 15.70
CA ILE A 329 9.88 7.48 15.61
C ILE A 329 9.81 9.02 15.64
N GLU A 330 10.62 9.61 16.50
CA GLU A 330 10.88 11.05 16.50
C GLU A 330 12.08 11.37 15.61
N THR A 331 11.87 12.21 14.60
CA THR A 331 12.93 12.82 13.78
C THR A 331 13.45 14.09 14.43
N GLN A 332 14.65 14.49 14.05
CA GLN A 332 15.22 15.80 14.40
C GLN A 332 15.19 16.67 13.15
N ALA A 333 14.41 17.76 13.18
CA ALA A 333 14.28 18.71 12.06
C ALA A 333 13.90 18.05 10.72
N GLY A 334 13.01 17.05 10.75
CA GLY A 334 12.53 16.34 9.58
C GLY A 334 13.55 15.37 8.94
N ASP A 335 14.70 15.13 9.56
CA ASP A 335 15.74 14.28 8.98
C ASP A 335 15.37 12.79 9.05
N VAL A 336 14.89 12.26 7.93
CA VAL A 336 14.60 10.84 7.73
C VAL A 336 15.83 10.01 7.35
N SER A 337 16.94 10.67 7.01
CA SER A 337 18.19 10.01 6.60
C SER A 337 19.09 9.62 7.78
N ALA A 338 18.70 10.04 9.00
CA ALA A 338 19.31 9.62 10.24
C ALA A 338 19.22 8.08 10.40
N TYR A 339 20.18 7.51 11.13
CA TYR A 339 20.41 6.08 11.12
C TYR A 339 19.21 5.24 11.62
N VAL A 340 18.59 5.63 12.74
CA VAL A 340 17.45 4.91 13.32
C VAL A 340 16.18 5.04 12.46
N PRO A 341 15.75 6.23 12.01
CA PRO A 341 14.64 6.37 11.07
C PRO A 341 14.77 5.51 9.81
N THR A 342 15.95 5.55 9.15
CA THR A 342 16.20 4.77 7.94
C THR A 342 16.02 3.26 8.18
N ASN A 343 16.56 2.76 9.29
CA ASN A 343 16.43 1.35 9.66
C ASN A 343 14.94 0.97 9.86
N VAL A 344 14.19 1.75 10.63
CA VAL A 344 12.80 1.40 10.94
C VAL A 344 11.90 1.50 9.71
N ILE A 345 12.11 2.49 8.82
CA ILE A 345 11.41 2.58 7.52
C ILE A 345 11.61 1.29 6.70
N SER A 346 12.82 0.73 6.71
CA SER A 346 13.12 -0.50 5.97
C SER A 346 12.54 -1.78 6.60
N ILE A 347 12.17 -1.74 7.88
CA ILE A 347 11.62 -2.88 8.63
C ILE A 347 10.08 -2.89 8.59
N THR A 348 9.43 -1.73 8.72
CA THR A 348 7.97 -1.64 8.69
C THR A 348 7.42 -1.87 7.29
N ASP A 349 6.13 -2.11 7.15
CA ASP A 349 5.43 -2.30 5.86
C ASP A 349 5.00 -0.97 5.22
N GLY A 350 5.11 0.12 5.95
CA GLY A 350 4.68 1.44 5.53
C GLY A 350 5.06 2.49 6.56
N GLN A 351 4.73 3.73 6.23
CA GLN A 351 4.91 4.87 7.12
C GLN A 351 3.82 5.93 6.93
N ILE A 352 3.46 6.55 8.04
CA ILE A 352 2.67 7.76 8.16
C ILE A 352 3.64 8.87 8.56
N PHE A 353 3.94 9.74 7.61
CA PHE A 353 4.90 10.83 7.78
C PHE A 353 4.17 12.12 8.20
N LEU A 354 4.52 12.66 9.36
CA LEU A 354 3.96 13.91 9.87
C LEU A 354 4.93 15.07 9.67
N GLU A 355 4.40 16.20 9.21
CA GLU A 355 5.20 17.41 8.93
C GLU A 355 4.84 18.58 9.82
N SER A 356 5.89 19.24 10.34
CA SER A 356 5.78 20.46 11.12
C SER A 356 5.15 21.61 10.32
N GLU A 357 5.43 21.71 9.01
CA GLU A 357 4.86 22.77 8.17
C GLU A 357 3.34 22.63 8.02
N LEU A 358 2.85 21.42 7.75
CA LEU A 358 1.40 21.14 7.68
C LEU A 358 0.71 21.46 9.01
N PHE A 359 1.35 21.08 10.13
CA PHE A 359 0.82 21.35 11.46
C PHE A 359 0.68 22.86 11.74
N HIS A 360 1.68 23.67 11.36
CA HIS A 360 1.65 25.13 11.52
C HIS A 360 0.68 25.83 10.56
N LYS A 361 0.44 25.27 9.36
CA LYS A 361 -0.63 25.71 8.44
C LYS A 361 -2.05 25.36 8.92
N GLY A 362 -2.17 24.69 10.06
CA GLY A 362 -3.47 24.29 10.63
C GLY A 362 -4.08 23.05 9.99
N PHE A 363 -3.31 22.29 9.20
CA PHE A 363 -3.73 20.98 8.71
C PHE A 363 -3.47 19.93 9.78
N ARG A 364 -4.55 19.36 10.34
CA ARG A 364 -4.50 18.38 11.43
C ARG A 364 -5.47 17.25 11.12
N PRO A 365 -5.04 15.98 11.17
CA PRO A 365 -3.69 15.50 11.47
C PRO A 365 -2.67 15.89 10.39
N ALA A 366 -1.43 16.19 10.79
CA ALA A 366 -0.40 16.79 9.93
C ALA A 366 0.30 15.78 9.01
N VAL A 367 -0.47 14.87 8.40
CA VAL A 367 0.05 13.76 7.59
C VAL A 367 0.39 14.24 6.18
N ASN A 368 1.63 14.03 5.75
CA ASN A 368 2.01 14.23 4.36
C ASN A 368 1.62 13.01 3.53
N ILE A 369 0.57 13.16 2.73
CA ILE A 369 0.01 12.13 1.84
C ILE A 369 1.04 11.58 0.83
N GLY A 370 2.00 12.39 0.38
CA GLY A 370 2.97 11.98 -0.65
C GLY A 370 4.15 11.19 -0.11
N LEU A 371 4.58 11.46 1.13
CA LEU A 371 5.66 10.73 1.80
C LEU A 371 5.17 9.52 2.60
N SER A 372 3.86 9.51 2.91
CA SER A 372 3.24 8.39 3.60
C SER A 372 2.85 7.29 2.63
N VAL A 373 3.06 6.03 3.00
CA VAL A 373 2.80 4.86 2.15
C VAL A 373 2.40 3.68 3.01
N SER A 374 1.43 2.89 2.55
CA SER A 374 1.14 1.56 3.07
C SER A 374 1.40 0.56 1.94
N ARG A 375 2.39 -0.33 2.09
CA ARG A 375 2.73 -1.30 1.03
C ARG A 375 1.73 -2.44 0.93
N VAL A 376 0.95 -2.69 1.99
CA VAL A 376 -0.21 -3.59 1.93
C VAL A 376 -1.31 -2.99 1.04
N GLY A 377 -1.44 -1.67 1.06
CA GLY A 377 -2.32 -0.92 0.18
C GLY A 377 -3.79 -1.33 0.34
N SER A 378 -4.50 -1.43 -0.79
CA SER A 378 -5.95 -1.69 -0.77
C SER A 378 -6.29 -3.06 -0.19
N ALA A 379 -5.37 -4.03 -0.08
CA ALA A 379 -5.66 -5.31 0.59
C ALA A 379 -6.14 -5.13 2.05
N ALA A 380 -5.74 -4.04 2.70
CA ALA A 380 -6.17 -3.66 4.05
C ALA A 380 -7.42 -2.75 4.08
N GLN A 381 -8.16 -2.59 2.98
CA GLN A 381 -9.36 -1.75 2.91
C GLN A 381 -10.64 -2.55 2.73
N LEU A 382 -11.73 -2.04 3.32
CA LEU A 382 -13.09 -2.49 3.00
C LEU A 382 -13.44 -2.20 1.53
N LYS A 383 -14.31 -3.01 0.95
CA LYS A 383 -14.75 -2.85 -0.45
C LYS A 383 -15.37 -1.48 -0.71
N SER A 384 -16.19 -0.98 0.21
CA SER A 384 -16.80 0.36 0.14
C SER A 384 -15.75 1.47 0.11
N VAL A 385 -14.71 1.37 0.95
CA VAL A 385 -13.59 2.33 0.99
C VAL A 385 -12.81 2.34 -0.32
N LYS A 386 -12.51 1.17 -0.90
CA LYS A 386 -11.78 1.07 -2.18
C LYS A 386 -12.47 1.84 -3.30
N LYS A 387 -13.80 1.76 -3.37
CA LYS A 387 -14.62 2.42 -4.40
C LYS A 387 -14.51 3.94 -4.34
N VAL A 388 -14.28 4.53 -3.17
CA VAL A 388 -14.16 6.00 -3.00
C VAL A 388 -12.72 6.49 -2.96
N ALA A 389 -11.80 5.72 -2.38
CA ALA A 389 -10.42 6.15 -2.12
C ALA A 389 -9.62 6.42 -3.39
N GLY A 390 -9.84 5.66 -4.46
CA GLY A 390 -9.09 5.79 -5.73
C GLY A 390 -9.24 7.18 -6.37
N SER A 391 -10.49 7.65 -6.50
CA SER A 391 -10.79 8.97 -7.06
C SER A 391 -10.20 10.11 -6.21
N ILE A 392 -10.20 9.95 -4.89
CA ILE A 392 -9.68 10.97 -3.96
C ILE A 392 -8.16 11.06 -4.07
N LYS A 393 -7.47 9.91 -4.07
CA LYS A 393 -6.02 9.86 -4.20
C LYS A 393 -5.56 10.51 -5.51
N LEU A 394 -6.26 10.25 -6.61
CA LEU A 394 -6.02 10.90 -7.90
C LEU A 394 -6.25 12.42 -7.84
N SER A 395 -7.38 12.85 -7.28
CA SER A 395 -7.71 14.28 -7.17
C SER A 395 -6.71 15.06 -6.30
N LEU A 396 -6.22 14.46 -5.22
CA LEU A 396 -5.22 15.07 -4.34
C LEU A 396 -3.81 15.09 -4.95
N ALA A 397 -3.45 14.09 -5.75
CA ALA A 397 -2.21 14.08 -6.52
C ALA A 397 -2.21 15.21 -7.56
N GLN A 398 -3.27 15.31 -8.36
CA GLN A 398 -3.46 16.40 -9.33
C GLN A 398 -3.45 17.77 -8.65
N TYR A 399 -4.11 17.91 -7.50
CA TYR A 399 -4.09 19.15 -6.73
C TYR A 399 -2.66 19.60 -6.37
N ARG A 400 -1.82 18.69 -5.88
CA ARG A 400 -0.44 19.02 -5.49
C ARG A 400 0.41 19.47 -6.67
N GLU A 401 0.31 18.76 -7.81
CA GLU A 401 1.01 19.15 -9.03
C GLU A 401 0.60 20.55 -9.50
N LEU A 402 -0.70 20.85 -9.45
CA LEU A 402 -1.23 22.14 -9.87
C LEU A 402 -0.99 23.27 -8.86
N GLU A 403 -0.95 22.97 -7.56
CA GLU A 403 -0.74 23.98 -6.50
C GLU A 403 0.63 24.65 -6.62
N ASP A 404 1.66 23.88 -6.99
CA ASP A 404 3.00 24.44 -7.21
C ASP A 404 3.07 25.28 -8.49
N PHE A 405 2.36 24.88 -9.54
CA PHE A 405 2.27 25.65 -10.79
C PHE A 405 1.49 26.96 -10.60
N ALA A 406 0.40 26.92 -9.83
CA ALA A 406 -0.46 28.07 -9.57
C ALA A 406 0.24 29.21 -8.81
N LYS A 407 1.38 28.95 -8.14
CA LYS A 407 2.19 29.99 -7.49
C LYS A 407 2.90 30.91 -8.50
N PHE A 408 3.05 30.48 -9.76
CA PHE A 408 3.82 31.21 -10.78
C PHE A 408 2.97 31.77 -11.93
N GLY A 409 1.71 31.34 -12.07
CA GLY A 409 0.80 31.79 -13.13
C GLY A 409 -0.25 32.79 -12.64
N SER A 410 -0.43 33.91 -13.35
CA SER A 410 -1.48 34.91 -13.04
C SER A 410 -2.85 34.55 -13.62
N ASP A 411 -2.88 33.86 -14.77
CA ASP A 411 -4.10 33.40 -15.43
C ASP A 411 -4.11 31.87 -15.47
N LEU A 412 -5.05 31.28 -14.72
CA LEU A 412 -5.29 29.85 -14.70
C LEU A 412 -6.53 29.56 -15.55
N ASP A 413 -6.47 28.56 -16.42
CA ASP A 413 -7.63 28.11 -17.19
C ASP A 413 -8.73 27.57 -16.25
N ALA A 414 -9.97 27.50 -16.75
CA ALA A 414 -11.10 27.08 -15.94
C ALA A 414 -10.95 25.63 -15.41
N THR A 415 -10.28 24.76 -16.15
CA THR A 415 -10.07 23.35 -15.79
C THR A 415 -9.11 23.20 -14.61
N VAL A 416 -7.98 23.94 -14.64
CA VAL A 416 -7.01 24.00 -13.55
C VAL A 416 -7.64 24.66 -12.33
N GLN A 417 -8.41 25.74 -12.49
CA GLN A 417 -9.13 26.37 -11.37
C GLN A 417 -10.11 25.40 -10.69
N LEU A 418 -10.89 24.64 -11.48
CA LEU A 418 -11.80 23.63 -10.94
C LEU A 418 -11.05 22.53 -10.16
N SER A 419 -9.93 22.06 -10.70
CA SER A 419 -9.11 21.02 -10.06
C SER A 419 -8.45 21.53 -8.77
N LEU A 420 -7.96 22.77 -8.78
CA LEU A 420 -7.41 23.44 -7.59
C LEU A 420 -8.48 23.65 -6.52
N ASN A 421 -9.66 24.12 -6.89
CA ASN A 421 -10.75 24.29 -5.95
C ASN A 421 -11.20 22.93 -5.40
N LYS A 422 -11.32 21.89 -6.23
CA LYS A 422 -11.66 20.54 -5.77
C LYS A 422 -10.67 20.02 -4.74
N GLY A 423 -9.38 20.16 -5.02
CA GLY A 423 -8.34 19.74 -4.09
C GLY A 423 -8.35 20.52 -2.77
N LYS A 424 -8.59 21.84 -2.79
CA LYS A 424 -8.76 22.64 -1.55
C LYS A 424 -9.89 22.11 -0.67
N TYR A 425 -11.02 21.73 -1.27
CA TYR A 425 -12.15 21.18 -0.53
C TYR A 425 -11.80 19.83 0.08
N LEU A 426 -11.16 18.95 -0.69
CA LEU A 426 -10.73 17.63 -0.19
C LEU A 426 -9.70 17.76 0.93
N ILE A 427 -8.76 18.71 0.84
CA ILE A 427 -7.82 18.98 1.93
C ILE A 427 -8.54 19.46 3.18
N GLU A 428 -9.50 20.39 3.05
CA GLU A 428 -10.27 20.85 4.22
C GLU A 428 -11.09 19.71 4.84
N LEU A 429 -11.71 18.88 4.00
CA LEU A 429 -12.47 17.70 4.41
C LEU A 429 -11.61 16.64 5.11
N LEU A 430 -10.32 16.53 4.79
CA LEU A 430 -9.42 15.58 5.45
C LEU A 430 -8.98 16.05 6.85
N LYS A 431 -9.25 17.30 7.22
CA LYS A 431 -8.99 17.76 8.59
C LYS A 431 -9.91 17.04 9.57
N GLN A 432 -9.35 16.72 10.73
CA GLN A 432 -10.05 16.02 11.80
C GLN A 432 -9.51 16.44 13.15
N LYS A 433 -10.42 16.65 14.11
CA LYS A 433 -10.05 16.99 15.48
C LYS A 433 -9.52 15.75 16.20
N GLN A 434 -8.54 15.97 17.08
CA GLN A 434 -8.04 14.92 17.98
C GLN A 434 -9.15 14.35 18.87
N TYR A 435 -9.06 13.06 19.21
CA TYR A 435 -10.00 12.36 20.08
C TYR A 435 -11.44 12.34 19.55
N SER A 436 -11.59 12.48 18.24
CA SER A 436 -12.88 12.44 17.54
C SER A 436 -12.81 11.46 16.37
N PRO A 437 -12.56 10.15 16.63
CA PRO A 437 -12.54 9.15 15.57
C PRO A 437 -13.92 9.03 14.91
N MET A 438 -13.92 8.85 13.59
CA MET A 438 -15.11 8.77 12.74
C MET A 438 -15.32 7.33 12.27
N GLN A 439 -16.56 6.84 12.29
CA GLN A 439 -16.87 5.49 11.83
C GLN A 439 -16.68 5.35 10.32
N ILE A 440 -16.34 4.14 9.86
CA ILE A 440 -15.93 3.96 8.47
C ILE A 440 -17.07 4.27 7.50
N GLU A 441 -18.31 4.02 7.88
CA GLU A 441 -19.51 4.28 7.09
C GLU A 441 -19.70 5.78 6.89
N GLU A 442 -19.44 6.58 7.92
CA GLU A 442 -19.49 8.04 7.89
C GLU A 442 -18.38 8.58 7.00
N GLN A 443 -17.17 8.05 7.10
CA GLN A 443 -16.05 8.42 6.24
C GLN A 443 -16.40 8.14 4.77
N VAL A 444 -16.89 6.94 4.45
CA VAL A 444 -17.25 6.55 3.07
C VAL A 444 -18.38 7.43 2.52
N LEU A 445 -19.42 7.71 3.32
CA LEU A 445 -20.53 8.56 2.92
C LEU A 445 -20.04 9.97 2.53
N LEU A 446 -19.27 10.60 3.42
CA LEU A 446 -18.71 11.93 3.17
C LEU A 446 -17.84 11.94 1.92
N MET A 447 -16.94 10.97 1.81
CA MET A 447 -16.04 10.87 0.67
C MET A 447 -16.78 10.68 -0.64
N TYR A 448 -17.82 9.85 -0.65
CA TYR A 448 -18.64 9.62 -1.83
C TYR A 448 -19.38 10.89 -2.26
N ILE A 449 -20.04 11.57 -1.31
CA ILE A 449 -20.78 12.81 -1.57
C ILE A 449 -19.84 13.90 -2.09
N PHE A 450 -18.73 14.18 -1.39
CA PHE A 450 -17.82 15.25 -1.78
C PHE A 450 -17.05 14.97 -3.08
N SER A 451 -16.84 13.70 -3.43
CA SER A 451 -16.18 13.33 -4.70
C SER A 451 -17.11 13.46 -5.90
N ASN A 452 -18.39 13.07 -5.77
CA ASN A 452 -19.34 13.00 -6.88
C ASN A 452 -20.25 14.22 -7.01
N LEU A 453 -20.53 14.92 -5.91
CA LEU A 453 -21.36 16.13 -5.89
C LEU A 453 -20.53 17.42 -5.83
N TYR A 454 -19.22 17.37 -6.09
CA TYR A 454 -18.35 18.54 -6.03
C TYR A 454 -18.88 19.73 -6.87
N GLY A 455 -19.39 19.48 -8.08
CA GLY A 455 -19.96 20.52 -8.94
C GLY A 455 -21.20 21.21 -8.36
N GLN A 456 -21.88 20.58 -7.40
CA GLN A 456 -23.02 21.14 -6.66
C GLN A 456 -22.58 21.77 -5.33
N LEU A 457 -21.54 21.22 -4.69
CA LEU A 457 -21.01 21.63 -3.39
C LEU A 457 -19.98 22.78 -3.44
N ASN A 458 -19.49 23.14 -4.64
CA ASN A 458 -18.51 24.22 -4.85
C ASN A 458 -19.01 25.62 -4.44
N LYS A 459 -20.29 25.80 -4.11
CA LYS A 459 -20.84 27.04 -3.54
C LYS A 459 -20.60 27.17 -2.03
N VAL A 460 -20.37 26.07 -1.31
CA VAL A 460 -20.13 26.08 0.13
C VAL A 460 -18.75 26.66 0.39
N GLN A 461 -18.63 27.81 1.07
CA GLN A 461 -17.32 28.36 1.38
C GLN A 461 -16.45 27.34 2.13
N VAL A 462 -15.16 27.25 1.76
CA VAL A 462 -14.20 26.28 2.33
C VAL A 462 -14.19 26.32 3.87
N SER A 463 -14.33 27.51 4.46
CA SER A 463 -14.41 27.73 5.91
C SER A 463 -15.57 26.99 6.61
N ASN A 464 -16.65 26.67 5.88
CA ASN A 464 -17.86 26.04 6.41
C ASN A 464 -17.89 24.52 6.21
N ILE A 465 -16.90 23.92 5.54
CA ILE A 465 -16.89 22.48 5.21
C ILE A 465 -16.98 21.61 6.47
N ASN A 466 -16.21 21.91 7.52
CA ASN A 466 -16.23 21.13 8.77
C ASN A 466 -17.61 21.16 9.45
N ARG A 467 -18.36 22.26 9.34
CA ARG A 467 -19.71 22.35 9.90
C ARG A 467 -20.69 21.55 9.05
N PHE A 468 -20.63 21.73 7.73
CA PHE A 468 -21.45 20.99 6.79
C PHE A 468 -21.27 19.48 6.92
N GLU A 469 -20.04 19.02 7.12
CA GLU A 469 -19.70 17.62 7.41
C GLU A 469 -20.49 17.08 8.61
N CYS A 470 -20.47 17.79 9.74
CA CYS A 470 -21.18 17.39 10.95
C CYS A 470 -22.70 17.36 10.74
N ASP A 471 -23.24 18.40 10.11
CA ASP A 471 -24.69 18.53 9.88
C ASP A 471 -25.18 17.40 8.95
N LEU A 472 -24.40 17.07 7.91
CA LEU A 472 -24.69 15.98 6.98
C LEU A 472 -24.64 14.61 7.65
N ILE A 473 -23.64 14.33 8.48
CA ILE A 473 -23.58 13.06 9.22
C ILE A 473 -24.79 12.93 10.15
N ASN A 474 -25.10 13.98 10.93
CA ASN A 474 -26.23 13.98 11.84
C ASN A 474 -27.56 13.73 11.12
N TYR A 475 -27.72 14.31 9.93
CA TYR A 475 -28.90 14.08 9.08
C TYR A 475 -29.02 12.61 8.67
N PHE A 476 -27.95 12.01 8.14
CA PHE A 476 -27.98 10.60 7.73
C PHE A 476 -28.14 9.65 8.92
N GLN A 477 -27.61 9.98 10.09
CA GLN A 477 -27.82 9.21 11.32
C GLN A 477 -29.27 9.25 11.81
N THR A 478 -29.95 10.38 11.68
CA THR A 478 -31.31 10.59 12.22
C THR A 478 -32.41 10.21 11.25
N VAL A 479 -32.28 10.63 9.98
CA VAL A 479 -33.33 10.48 8.96
C VAL A 479 -33.15 9.21 8.15
N HIS A 480 -31.89 8.85 7.82
CA HIS A 480 -31.58 7.73 6.91
C HIS A 480 -30.56 6.70 7.48
N PRO A 481 -30.73 6.22 8.73
CA PRO A 481 -29.75 5.32 9.36
C PRO A 481 -29.56 3.99 8.61
N GLY A 482 -30.57 3.58 7.84
CA GLY A 482 -30.49 2.38 7.00
C GLY A 482 -29.43 2.47 5.91
N VAL A 483 -29.15 3.67 5.39
CA VAL A 483 -28.12 3.90 4.36
C VAL A 483 -26.72 3.72 4.95
N LEU A 484 -26.46 4.29 6.13
CA LEU A 484 -25.18 4.14 6.82
C LEU A 484 -24.86 2.67 7.11
N LYS A 485 -25.85 1.88 7.59
CA LYS A 485 -25.64 0.45 7.85
C LYS A 485 -25.24 -0.33 6.61
N LYS A 486 -25.79 0.00 5.44
CA LYS A 486 -25.43 -0.67 4.18
C LYS A 486 -23.98 -0.38 3.74
N LEU A 487 -23.42 0.78 4.13
CA LEU A 487 -22.06 1.20 3.76
C LEU A 487 -20.93 0.44 4.48
N SER A 488 -21.27 -0.29 5.55
CA SER A 488 -20.34 -1.23 6.23
C SER A 488 -19.95 -2.41 5.34
N GLY A 489 -20.81 -2.75 4.35
CA GLY A 489 -20.60 -3.81 3.38
C GLY A 489 -20.03 -3.32 2.05
N ASP A 490 -20.56 -3.84 0.94
CA ASP A 490 -20.19 -3.37 -0.39
C ASP A 490 -21.14 -2.27 -0.88
N MET A 491 -20.58 -1.23 -1.50
CA MET A 491 -21.34 -0.11 -2.03
C MET A 491 -21.84 -0.42 -3.45
N ASN A 492 -23.05 -0.98 -3.56
CA ASN A 492 -23.71 -1.23 -4.84
C ASN A 492 -24.32 0.05 -5.45
N ASP A 493 -24.80 -0.02 -6.69
CA ASP A 493 -25.33 1.14 -7.40
C ASP A 493 -26.65 1.66 -6.79
N ASP A 494 -27.46 0.78 -6.20
CA ASP A 494 -28.68 1.22 -5.48
C ASP A 494 -28.33 2.11 -4.27
N ILE A 495 -27.32 1.75 -3.47
CA ILE A 495 -26.87 2.55 -2.32
C ILE A 495 -26.31 3.89 -2.79
N LYS A 496 -25.59 3.89 -3.92
CA LYS A 496 -25.06 5.11 -4.54
C LYS A 496 -26.20 6.05 -4.96
N ASP A 497 -27.22 5.52 -5.61
CA ASP A 497 -28.37 6.28 -6.08
C ASP A 497 -29.24 6.77 -4.92
N ASP A 498 -29.43 5.96 -3.87
CA ASP A 498 -30.07 6.37 -2.62
C ASP A 498 -29.35 7.58 -2.00
N ILE A 499 -28.02 7.50 -1.85
CA ILE A 499 -27.22 8.60 -1.25
C ILE A 499 -27.33 9.87 -2.09
N LEU A 500 -27.19 9.77 -3.41
CA LEU A 500 -27.27 10.93 -4.31
C LEU A 500 -28.68 11.50 -4.35
N GLY A 501 -29.70 10.66 -4.42
CA GLY A 501 -31.10 11.06 -4.43
C GLY A 501 -31.50 11.81 -3.16
N ILE A 502 -31.09 11.29 -2.00
CA ILE A 502 -31.32 11.92 -0.69
C ILE A 502 -30.58 13.26 -0.60
N ALA A 503 -29.28 13.28 -0.93
CA ALA A 503 -28.47 14.49 -0.85
C ALA A 503 -28.99 15.60 -1.80
N ILE A 504 -29.51 15.23 -2.97
CA ILE A 504 -30.08 16.18 -3.95
C ILE A 504 -31.50 16.62 -3.54
N SER A 505 -32.31 15.74 -2.97
CA SER A 505 -33.66 16.09 -2.51
C SER A 505 -33.63 17.07 -1.34
N ASP A 506 -32.72 16.88 -0.38
CA ASP A 506 -32.63 17.77 0.78
C ASP A 506 -32.06 19.15 0.42
N ALA A 507 -31.12 19.20 -0.53
CA ALA A 507 -30.67 20.46 -1.12
C ALA A 507 -31.82 21.25 -1.80
N ARG A 508 -32.88 20.57 -2.27
CA ARG A 508 -34.09 21.22 -2.81
C ARG A 508 -35.00 21.79 -1.73
N ASP A 509 -35.01 21.22 -0.53
CA ASP A 509 -35.98 21.56 0.53
C ASP A 509 -35.52 22.72 1.45
N GLN A 510 -34.24 23.12 1.41
CA GLN A 510 -33.65 24.12 2.33
C GLN A 510 -33.43 25.55 1.75
N GLY A 511 -34.00 25.96 0.61
CA GLY A 511 -33.69 27.28 0.03
C GLY A 511 -34.80 27.99 -0.76
N ASP A 512 -34.96 29.30 -0.49
CA ASP A 512 -35.89 30.27 -1.12
C ASP A 512 -35.76 30.32 -2.66
N LEU A 513 -36.89 30.20 -3.34
CA LEU A 513 -37.00 29.76 -4.74
C LEU A 513 -36.84 30.87 -5.78
N SER A 514 -36.72 32.14 -5.39
CA SER A 514 -36.63 33.27 -6.35
C SER A 514 -35.20 33.64 -6.76
N GLU A 515 -34.17 33.19 -6.05
CA GLU A 515 -32.75 33.43 -6.39
C GLU A 515 -31.93 32.13 -6.52
N ASN A 516 -32.58 30.97 -6.41
CA ASN A 516 -31.87 29.70 -6.36
C ASN A 516 -31.59 29.11 -7.77
N ALA A 517 -30.32 29.17 -8.19
CA ALA A 517 -29.82 28.47 -9.38
C ALA A 517 -30.01 26.94 -9.32
N GLU A 518 -30.16 26.35 -8.13
CA GLU A 518 -30.47 24.92 -7.93
C GLU A 518 -31.86 24.55 -8.41
N TYR A 519 -32.86 25.44 -8.31
CA TYR A 519 -34.20 25.20 -8.86
C TYR A 519 -34.18 25.15 -10.39
N HIS A 520 -33.41 26.04 -11.03
CA HIS A 520 -33.27 26.07 -12.48
C HIS A 520 -32.53 24.85 -13.02
N ALA A 521 -31.43 24.43 -12.38
CA ALA A 521 -30.68 23.24 -12.76
C ALA A 521 -31.47 21.94 -12.46
N ALA A 522 -32.22 21.91 -11.35
CA ALA A 522 -33.13 20.82 -11.01
C ALA A 522 -34.26 20.69 -12.03
N ARG A 523 -34.79 21.81 -12.55
CA ARG A 523 -35.82 21.84 -13.60
C ARG A 523 -35.28 21.39 -14.95
N GLU A 524 -34.04 21.75 -15.29
CA GLU A 524 -33.37 21.23 -16.49
C GLU A 524 -33.12 19.73 -16.39
N ARG A 525 -32.70 19.24 -15.22
CA ARG A 525 -32.50 17.80 -14.99
C ARG A 525 -33.81 17.02 -14.93
N LEU A 526 -34.88 17.61 -14.38
CA LEU A 526 -36.23 17.03 -14.43
C LEU A 526 -36.72 16.97 -15.88
N SER A 527 -36.51 18.02 -16.69
CA SER A 527 -36.83 18.03 -18.11
C SER A 527 -36.06 16.96 -18.89
N PHE A 528 -34.81 16.69 -18.50
CA PHE A 528 -34.02 15.61 -19.07
C PHE A 528 -34.57 14.23 -18.71
N ILE A 529 -34.98 14.01 -17.45
CA ILE A 529 -35.58 12.76 -16.99
C ILE A 529 -36.97 12.54 -17.62
N GLU A 530 -37.80 13.57 -17.71
CA GLU A 530 -39.08 13.53 -18.42
C GLU A 530 -38.88 13.23 -19.91
N GLY A 531 -37.84 13.80 -20.53
CA GLY A 531 -37.42 13.45 -21.88
C GLY A 531 -37.07 11.96 -22.03
N ARG A 532 -36.39 11.37 -21.04
CA ARG A 532 -36.11 9.92 -21.02
C ARG A 532 -37.37 9.08 -20.80
N ILE A 533 -38.32 9.53 -19.99
CA ILE A 533 -39.61 8.84 -19.82
C ILE A 533 -40.37 8.81 -21.13
N ILE A 534 -40.45 9.95 -21.84
CA ILE A 534 -41.07 10.05 -23.17
C ILE A 534 -40.37 9.14 -24.18
N GLU A 535 -39.03 9.07 -24.15
CA GLU A 535 -38.26 8.16 -25.00
C GLU A 535 -38.60 6.69 -24.74
N VAL A 536 -38.74 6.31 -23.47
CA VAL A 536 -39.08 4.93 -23.06
C VAL A 536 -40.52 4.58 -23.41
N GLU A 537 -41.47 5.50 -23.18
CA GLU A 537 -42.87 5.33 -23.60
C GLU A 537 -42.99 5.22 -25.13
N SER A 538 -42.19 6.00 -25.88
CA SER A 538 -42.08 5.88 -27.32
C SER A 538 -41.58 4.50 -27.75
N LYS A 539 -40.52 3.97 -27.12
CA LYS A 539 -40.03 2.60 -27.40
C LYS A 539 -41.07 1.52 -27.13
N LEU A 540 -41.85 1.66 -26.05
CA LEU A 540 -42.94 0.74 -25.72
C LEU A 540 -44.08 0.77 -26.74
N SER A 541 -44.42 1.95 -27.28
CA SER A 541 -45.47 2.07 -28.30
C SER A 541 -45.10 1.51 -29.68
N HIS A 542 -43.80 1.33 -29.96
CA HIS A 542 -43.29 0.74 -31.20
C HIS A 542 -42.85 -0.72 -31.03
N ALA A 543 -43.11 -1.34 -29.88
CA ALA A 543 -42.73 -2.73 -29.63
C ALA A 543 -43.73 -3.69 -30.34
N GLU A 544 -43.20 -4.61 -31.15
CA GLU A 544 -43.99 -5.58 -31.91
C GLU A 544 -43.68 -7.01 -31.43
N VAL A 545 -44.72 -7.85 -31.30
CA VAL A 545 -44.58 -9.24 -30.81
C VAL A 545 -44.38 -10.19 -31.99
N ILE A 546 -43.25 -10.88 -32.03
CA ILE A 546 -42.88 -11.80 -33.13
C ILE A 546 -43.24 -13.26 -32.76
N GLU A 547 -44.10 -13.92 -33.54
CA GLU A 547 -44.43 -15.33 -33.36
C GLU A 547 -43.50 -16.28 -34.14
N VAL A 548 -42.77 -17.13 -33.39
CA VAL A 548 -41.61 -17.93 -33.84
C VAL A 548 -41.95 -19.12 -34.77
N LYS A 549 -43.23 -19.44 -35.00
CA LYS A 549 -43.64 -20.66 -35.73
C LYS A 549 -43.53 -20.61 -37.26
N ASN A 550 -43.20 -19.46 -37.85
CA ASN A 550 -43.23 -19.25 -39.30
C ASN A 550 -41.84 -19.13 -39.99
N LEU A 551 -40.75 -19.57 -39.34
CA LEU A 551 -39.38 -19.32 -39.82
C LEU A 551 -38.67 -20.62 -40.29
N SER A 552 -38.25 -20.67 -41.56
CA SER A 552 -37.48 -21.76 -42.17
C SER A 552 -35.98 -21.39 -42.27
N GLY A 553 -35.10 -22.30 -41.85
CA GLY A 553 -33.71 -22.02 -41.50
C GLY A 553 -32.70 -22.10 -42.66
N ASP A 554 -31.95 -21.00 -42.80
CA ASP A 554 -30.61 -20.91 -43.41
C ASP A 554 -29.82 -19.68 -42.89
N THR A 555 -30.38 -18.95 -41.92
CA THR A 555 -29.85 -17.68 -41.39
C THR A 555 -30.20 -17.58 -39.91
N VAL A 556 -29.25 -17.21 -39.06
CA VAL A 556 -29.52 -17.01 -37.63
C VAL A 556 -30.28 -15.69 -37.44
N MET A 557 -31.43 -15.76 -36.77
CA MET A 557 -32.35 -14.63 -36.53
C MET A 557 -32.91 -14.66 -35.10
N PHE A 558 -33.64 -13.61 -34.70
CA PHE A 558 -34.33 -13.54 -33.41
C PHE A 558 -35.25 -14.75 -33.20
N GLY A 559 -35.09 -15.45 -32.07
CA GLY A 559 -35.81 -16.67 -31.72
C GLY A 559 -35.13 -17.98 -32.16
N ALA A 560 -34.05 -17.93 -32.96
CA ALA A 560 -33.33 -19.11 -33.43
C ALA A 560 -32.52 -19.79 -32.31
N THR A 561 -32.42 -21.11 -32.37
CA THR A 561 -31.54 -21.90 -31.49
C THR A 561 -30.30 -22.33 -32.27
N VAL A 562 -29.13 -22.09 -31.69
CA VAL A 562 -27.81 -22.23 -32.32
C VAL A 562 -26.88 -23.04 -31.41
N THR A 563 -26.13 -23.97 -31.99
CA THR A 563 -25.13 -24.78 -31.26
C THR A 563 -23.75 -24.17 -31.49
N VAL A 564 -23.02 -23.94 -30.42
CA VAL A 564 -21.67 -23.36 -30.40
C VAL A 564 -20.74 -24.36 -29.74
N SER A 565 -19.85 -24.98 -30.53
CA SER A 565 -18.78 -25.81 -30.00
C SER A 565 -17.61 -24.94 -29.53
N MET A 566 -17.09 -25.25 -28.35
CA MET A 566 -15.86 -24.66 -27.82
C MET A 566 -14.91 -25.79 -27.46
N LEU A 567 -13.67 -25.74 -27.96
CA LEU A 567 -12.64 -26.67 -27.54
C LEU A 567 -12.13 -26.30 -26.14
N GLY A 568 -12.12 -27.28 -25.23
CA GLY A 568 -11.48 -27.16 -23.93
C GLY A 568 -9.97 -27.39 -24.01
N ASP A 569 -9.27 -27.01 -22.94
CA ASP A 569 -7.80 -27.05 -22.84
C ASP A 569 -7.19 -28.48 -22.96
N ASP A 570 -8.02 -29.53 -22.93
CA ASP A 570 -7.64 -30.92 -23.12
C ASP A 570 -7.93 -31.46 -24.53
N ASN A 571 -8.26 -30.57 -25.48
CA ASN A 571 -8.74 -30.88 -26.84
C ASN A 571 -10.08 -31.63 -26.88
N SER A 572 -10.86 -31.64 -25.80
CA SER A 572 -12.25 -32.10 -25.86
C SER A 572 -13.17 -30.99 -26.35
N GLU A 573 -14.06 -31.31 -27.30
CA GLU A 573 -15.00 -30.34 -27.85
C GLU A 573 -16.27 -30.32 -27.01
N ILE A 574 -16.59 -29.17 -26.43
CA ILE A 574 -17.76 -28.97 -25.55
C ILE A 574 -18.76 -28.10 -26.30
N GLU A 575 -19.93 -28.68 -26.60
CA GLU A 575 -21.01 -27.99 -27.30
C GLU A 575 -21.99 -27.32 -26.33
N TYR A 576 -22.29 -26.05 -26.59
CA TYR A 576 -23.29 -25.27 -25.89
C TYR A 576 -24.40 -24.86 -26.84
N VAL A 577 -25.66 -25.07 -26.44
CA VAL A 577 -26.83 -24.74 -27.27
C VAL A 577 -27.48 -23.47 -26.73
N TYR A 578 -27.50 -22.40 -27.52
CA TYR A 578 -28.05 -21.11 -27.12
C TYR A 578 -29.31 -20.76 -27.92
N LYS A 579 -30.23 -20.02 -27.32
CA LYS A 579 -31.37 -19.41 -28.03
C LYS A 579 -31.18 -17.90 -28.12
N ILE A 580 -31.30 -17.35 -29.32
CA ILE A 580 -31.16 -15.93 -29.59
C ILE A 580 -32.46 -15.21 -29.23
N VAL A 581 -32.38 -14.26 -28.30
CA VAL A 581 -33.51 -13.48 -27.73
C VAL A 581 -33.19 -12.00 -27.71
N GLY A 582 -34.10 -11.13 -27.28
CA GLY A 582 -33.82 -9.69 -27.18
C GLY A 582 -32.98 -9.31 -25.97
N GLY A 583 -32.40 -8.10 -25.96
CA GLY A 583 -31.57 -7.58 -24.85
C GLY A 583 -32.14 -7.73 -23.45
N TYR A 584 -33.47 -7.64 -23.30
CA TYR A 584 -34.13 -7.73 -22.00
C TYR A 584 -34.44 -9.16 -21.54
N GLU A 585 -34.36 -10.15 -22.43
CA GLU A 585 -34.63 -11.57 -22.14
C GLU A 585 -33.34 -12.39 -22.01
N ALA A 586 -32.19 -11.74 -22.17
CA ALA A 586 -30.88 -12.35 -22.19
C ALA A 586 -30.48 -12.85 -20.79
N ASP A 587 -30.17 -14.14 -20.71
CA ASP A 587 -29.75 -14.81 -19.50
C ASP A 587 -28.78 -15.93 -19.88
N ALA A 588 -27.48 -15.62 -19.80
CA ALA A 588 -26.40 -16.54 -20.16
C ALA A 588 -26.46 -17.84 -19.34
N SER A 589 -26.97 -17.79 -18.12
CA SER A 589 -27.10 -18.96 -17.25
C SER A 589 -28.20 -19.93 -17.72
N LYS A 590 -29.21 -19.43 -18.45
CA LYS A 590 -30.27 -20.21 -19.08
C LYS A 590 -30.02 -20.45 -20.57
N GLN A 591 -28.81 -20.17 -21.03
CA GLN A 591 -28.42 -20.25 -22.44
C GLN A 591 -29.30 -19.38 -23.37
N LEU A 592 -29.78 -18.24 -22.87
CA LEU A 592 -30.49 -17.23 -23.64
C LEU A 592 -29.57 -16.06 -23.92
N ILE A 593 -29.28 -15.80 -25.20
CA ILE A 593 -28.26 -14.83 -25.60
C ILE A 593 -28.91 -13.70 -26.40
N SER A 594 -28.70 -12.46 -25.97
CA SER A 594 -29.26 -11.26 -26.62
C SER A 594 -28.78 -11.13 -28.07
N THR A 595 -29.65 -10.66 -28.97
CA THR A 595 -29.29 -10.13 -30.29
C THR A 595 -28.21 -9.06 -30.24
N ASP A 596 -28.14 -8.32 -29.14
CA ASP A 596 -27.21 -7.21 -28.93
C ASP A 596 -25.93 -7.64 -28.19
N SER A 597 -25.89 -8.88 -27.69
CA SER A 597 -24.69 -9.42 -27.04
C SER A 597 -23.59 -9.70 -28.06
N PRO A 598 -22.30 -9.71 -27.67
CA PRO A 598 -21.21 -9.99 -28.60
C PRO A 598 -21.39 -11.31 -29.35
N LEU A 599 -21.86 -12.37 -28.67
CA LEU A 599 -22.11 -13.67 -29.30
C LEU A 599 -23.39 -13.65 -30.16
N GLY A 600 -24.49 -13.07 -29.71
CA GLY A 600 -25.74 -13.05 -30.49
C GLY A 600 -25.68 -12.11 -31.71
N SER A 601 -25.06 -10.94 -31.57
CA SER A 601 -24.81 -10.01 -32.68
C SER A 601 -23.79 -10.56 -33.69
N ALA A 602 -22.81 -11.34 -33.22
CA ALA A 602 -21.87 -12.05 -34.09
C ALA A 602 -22.52 -13.20 -34.87
N LEU A 603 -23.55 -13.84 -34.33
CA LEU A 603 -24.23 -14.96 -34.97
C LEU A 603 -25.33 -14.50 -35.95
N ILE A 604 -26.02 -13.39 -35.66
CA ILE A 604 -27.12 -12.86 -36.49
C ILE A 604 -26.67 -12.50 -37.91
N GLY A 605 -27.38 -13.06 -38.90
CA GLY A 605 -27.16 -12.73 -40.32
C GLY A 605 -25.89 -13.32 -40.95
N LYS A 606 -25.14 -14.19 -40.26
CA LYS A 606 -23.90 -14.77 -40.78
C LYS A 606 -24.08 -16.06 -41.57
N LYS A 607 -23.27 -16.18 -42.62
CA LYS A 607 -22.79 -17.41 -43.27
C LYS A 607 -21.26 -17.47 -43.10
N VAL A 608 -20.74 -18.67 -42.81
CA VAL A 608 -19.35 -19.06 -42.45
C VAL A 608 -18.37 -18.84 -43.65
N VAL A 609 -17.04 -18.54 -43.61
CA VAL A 609 -15.86 -19.04 -42.85
C VAL A 609 -14.58 -18.14 -43.06
N ASP A 610 -13.72 -18.02 -42.00
CA ASP A 610 -12.24 -17.76 -41.73
C ASP A 610 -11.28 -16.83 -42.55
N ASP A 611 -10.16 -16.27 -41.99
CA ASP A 611 -9.00 -16.88 -41.24
C ASP A 611 -8.40 -16.06 -40.03
N GLU A 612 -7.81 -16.76 -39.05
CA GLU A 612 -7.26 -16.35 -37.73
C GLU A 612 -5.71 -16.58 -37.58
N ASN A 613 -4.96 -16.86 -38.66
CA ASN A 613 -3.58 -17.42 -38.56
C ASN A 613 -2.39 -16.45 -38.76
N ARG A 614 -2.17 -15.45 -37.89
CA ARG A 614 -0.85 -14.77 -37.90
C ARG A 614 -0.23 -14.50 -36.53
N GLU A 615 -0.59 -13.40 -35.86
CA GLU A 615 0.05 -13.01 -34.59
C GLU A 615 -0.97 -12.56 -33.53
N ASN A 616 -2.18 -12.13 -33.93
CA ASN A 616 -3.23 -11.59 -33.05
C ASN A 616 -2.70 -10.46 -32.13
N GLU A 617 -1.82 -9.61 -32.67
CA GLU A 617 -1.11 -8.52 -31.97
C GLU A 617 -1.54 -7.15 -32.50
N GLY A 618 -1.32 -6.10 -31.71
CA GLY A 618 -1.64 -4.73 -32.09
C GLY A 618 -0.44 -3.80 -32.00
N ASP A 619 -0.21 -3.04 -33.07
CA ASP A 619 0.83 -2.01 -33.14
C ASP A 619 0.23 -0.60 -33.02
N LEU A 620 0.87 0.24 -32.22
CA LEU A 620 0.68 1.69 -32.30
C LEU A 620 1.32 2.22 -33.57
N ILE A 621 0.55 2.88 -34.43
CA ILE A 621 1.05 3.47 -35.68
C ILE A 621 0.95 4.99 -35.60
N VAL A 622 2.06 5.68 -35.82
CA VAL A 622 2.10 7.14 -35.99
C VAL A 622 2.84 7.49 -37.28
N LEU A 623 2.29 8.39 -38.09
CA LEU A 623 2.95 8.86 -39.32
C LEU A 623 4.26 9.55 -38.95
N ALA A 624 5.37 9.14 -39.57
CA ALA A 624 6.70 9.59 -39.15
C ALA A 624 6.87 11.13 -39.28
N GLU A 625 6.22 11.75 -40.27
CA GLU A 625 6.21 13.21 -40.44
C GLU A 625 5.44 13.98 -39.36
N LYS A 626 4.52 13.31 -38.66
CA LYS A 626 3.68 13.90 -37.60
C LYS A 626 4.14 13.47 -36.21
N LEU A 627 5.27 12.79 -36.15
CA LEU A 627 5.82 12.28 -34.90
C LEU A 627 6.35 13.43 -34.05
N GLU A 628 5.99 13.39 -32.77
CA GLU A 628 6.42 14.32 -31.73
C GLU A 628 6.97 13.51 -30.55
N PRO A 629 7.80 14.09 -29.66
CA PRO A 629 8.40 13.36 -28.54
C PRO A 629 7.38 12.67 -27.64
N GLU A 630 6.20 13.27 -27.46
CA GLU A 630 5.11 12.70 -26.66
C GLU A 630 4.61 11.37 -27.24
N HIS A 631 4.57 11.22 -28.56
CA HIS A 631 4.18 9.97 -29.22
C HIS A 631 5.20 8.86 -28.94
N VAL A 632 6.50 9.17 -28.99
CA VAL A 632 7.55 8.20 -28.68
C VAL A 632 7.55 7.84 -27.20
N ALA A 633 7.34 8.82 -26.30
CA ALA A 633 7.18 8.55 -24.88
C ALA A 633 5.98 7.65 -24.58
N PHE A 634 4.86 7.86 -25.29
CA PHE A 634 3.67 7.01 -25.21
C PHE A 634 3.95 5.59 -25.69
N MET A 635 4.60 5.43 -26.85
CA MET A 635 4.99 4.12 -27.40
C MET A 635 5.95 3.35 -26.47
N VAL A 636 6.90 4.03 -25.83
CA VAL A 636 7.82 3.39 -24.88
C VAL A 636 7.12 2.99 -23.59
N ARG A 637 6.07 3.70 -23.19
CA ARG A 637 5.33 3.42 -21.96
C ARG A 637 4.41 2.21 -22.07
N TYR A 638 3.74 2.05 -23.21
CA TYR A 638 2.69 1.04 -23.41
C TYR A 638 3.08 -0.07 -24.40
N GLY A 639 4.23 0.06 -25.07
CA GLY A 639 4.73 -0.96 -25.99
C GLY A 639 5.99 -1.67 -25.49
N THR A 640 6.53 -2.54 -26.34
CA THR A 640 7.73 -3.35 -26.04
C THR A 640 9.01 -2.54 -25.81
N GLY A 641 8.97 -1.21 -26.06
CA GLY A 641 10.12 -0.32 -25.97
C GLY A 641 11.01 -0.32 -27.22
N ILE A 642 10.76 -1.22 -28.17
CA ILE A 642 11.41 -1.27 -29.48
C ILE A 642 10.61 -0.39 -30.44
N VAL A 643 11.18 0.78 -30.76
CA VAL A 643 10.56 1.74 -31.68
C VAL A 643 11.06 1.47 -33.10
N CYS A 644 10.15 0.95 -33.93
CA CYS A 644 10.44 0.56 -35.30
C CYS A 644 10.03 1.66 -36.28
N LEU A 645 10.91 2.00 -37.23
CA LEU A 645 10.61 2.95 -38.30
C LEU A 645 10.33 2.18 -39.60
N ALA A 646 9.04 1.98 -39.89
CA ALA A 646 8.57 1.36 -41.12
C ALA A 646 8.79 2.31 -42.31
N MET A 647 9.51 1.85 -43.33
CA MET A 647 9.88 2.65 -44.50
C MET A 647 10.06 1.81 -45.77
N THR A 648 10.23 2.46 -46.92
CA THR A 648 10.45 1.78 -48.21
C THR A 648 11.93 1.53 -48.51
N LYS A 649 12.23 0.64 -49.47
CA LYS A 649 13.60 0.43 -49.98
C LYS A 649 14.28 1.69 -50.53
N VAL A 650 13.51 2.70 -50.93
CA VAL A 650 14.06 4.00 -51.37
C VAL A 650 14.76 4.70 -50.20
N HIS A 651 14.15 4.70 -49.02
CA HIS A 651 14.74 5.25 -47.80
C HIS A 651 16.00 4.47 -47.42
N MET A 652 15.92 3.14 -47.44
CA MET A 652 17.06 2.24 -47.15
C MET A 652 18.28 2.57 -48.03
N LYS A 653 18.07 2.71 -49.34
CA LYS A 653 19.15 3.05 -50.28
C LYS A 653 19.72 4.45 -50.04
N ARG A 654 18.86 5.44 -49.74
CA ARG A 654 19.30 6.82 -49.44
C ARG A 654 20.17 6.90 -48.19
N LEU A 655 19.78 6.17 -47.15
CA LEU A 655 20.47 6.14 -45.87
C LEU A 655 21.67 5.18 -45.85
N GLY A 656 21.94 4.45 -46.93
CA GLY A 656 23.05 3.49 -46.99
C GLY A 656 22.87 2.30 -46.03
N LEU A 657 21.62 1.95 -45.69
CA LEU A 657 21.32 0.89 -44.73
C LEU A 657 21.41 -0.50 -45.38
N SER A 658 21.85 -1.48 -44.60
CA SER A 658 21.86 -2.90 -44.97
C SER A 658 20.93 -3.68 -44.04
N PHE A 659 20.36 -4.77 -44.54
CA PHE A 659 19.62 -5.70 -43.69
C PHE A 659 20.53 -6.26 -42.60
N MET A 660 20.00 -6.44 -41.37
CA MET A 660 20.80 -6.97 -40.27
C MET A 660 21.32 -8.39 -40.56
N GLU A 661 20.54 -9.19 -41.28
CA GLU A 661 20.86 -10.57 -41.63
C GLU A 661 20.78 -10.80 -43.14
N LYS A 662 21.71 -11.60 -43.69
CA LYS A 662 21.75 -11.86 -45.15
C LYS A 662 20.70 -12.88 -45.60
N LYS A 663 20.19 -13.71 -44.69
CA LYS A 663 19.09 -14.67 -44.91
C LYS A 663 18.09 -14.54 -43.77
N ASN A 664 16.92 -13.98 -44.05
CA ASN A 664 15.86 -13.83 -43.06
C ASN A 664 15.11 -15.16 -42.86
N VAL A 665 15.48 -15.90 -41.81
CA VAL A 665 14.94 -17.24 -41.49
C VAL A 665 13.81 -17.23 -40.45
N GLY A 666 13.38 -16.05 -39.99
CA GLY A 666 12.24 -15.93 -39.07
C GLY A 666 10.91 -16.22 -39.77
N GLU A 667 9.95 -16.79 -39.04
CA GLU A 667 8.65 -17.26 -39.56
C GLU A 667 7.88 -16.18 -40.34
N ASN A 668 7.99 -14.91 -39.92
CA ASN A 668 7.29 -13.77 -40.55
C ASN A 668 8.16 -12.93 -41.51
N HIS A 669 9.43 -13.30 -41.71
CA HIS A 669 10.38 -12.66 -42.62
C HIS A 669 10.46 -11.11 -42.49
N THR A 670 10.35 -10.56 -41.27
CA THR A 670 10.39 -9.10 -41.02
C THR A 670 11.76 -8.50 -41.35
N ALA A 671 11.79 -7.51 -42.24
CA ALA A 671 13.01 -7.03 -42.89
C ALA A 671 13.68 -5.88 -42.12
N PHE A 672 14.22 -6.18 -40.95
CA PHE A 672 15.00 -5.25 -40.13
C PHE A 672 16.33 -4.85 -40.80
N THR A 673 16.67 -3.56 -40.74
CA THR A 673 18.01 -3.05 -41.08
C THR A 673 18.81 -2.74 -39.83
N THR A 674 20.12 -2.48 -39.97
CA THR A 674 20.93 -1.94 -38.87
C THR A 674 20.23 -0.74 -38.22
N SER A 675 20.20 -0.71 -36.88
CA SER A 675 19.59 0.38 -36.12
C SER A 675 20.37 1.68 -36.27
N ILE A 676 19.68 2.81 -36.12
CA ILE A 676 20.20 4.15 -36.43
C ILE A 676 19.95 5.14 -35.29
N ASP A 677 20.83 6.13 -35.18
CA ASP A 677 20.66 7.37 -34.43
C ASP A 677 21.04 8.56 -35.32
N ALA A 678 20.49 9.75 -35.09
CA ALA A 678 20.95 10.96 -35.77
C ALA A 678 22.40 11.27 -35.38
N ARG A 679 23.24 11.66 -36.33
CA ARG A 679 24.65 11.98 -36.04
C ARG A 679 24.81 13.24 -35.19
N TYR A 680 23.90 14.20 -35.35
CA TYR A 680 24.01 15.51 -34.72
C TYR A 680 22.73 15.92 -34.00
N GLY A 681 22.91 16.65 -32.89
CA GLY A 681 21.83 17.29 -32.16
C GLY A 681 20.99 16.33 -31.31
N ILE A 682 21.51 15.15 -31.02
CA ILE A 682 20.98 14.22 -30.02
C ILE A 682 22.01 14.07 -28.89
N THR A 683 21.58 13.57 -27.74
CA THR A 683 22.46 13.31 -26.59
C THR A 683 22.95 11.87 -26.56
N THR A 684 22.10 10.95 -26.10
CA THR A 684 22.41 9.53 -25.93
C THR A 684 21.73 8.66 -26.98
N GLY A 685 20.76 9.22 -27.73
CA GLY A 685 19.91 8.46 -28.65
C GLY A 685 18.70 7.82 -27.97
N VAL A 686 18.67 7.77 -26.63
CA VAL A 686 17.67 7.00 -25.88
C VAL A 686 16.39 7.78 -25.62
N SER A 687 16.48 9.08 -25.40
CA SER A 687 15.32 9.89 -25.00
C SER A 687 14.27 9.95 -26.11
N ALA A 688 13.01 10.20 -25.73
CA ALA A 688 11.93 10.37 -26.71
C ALA A 688 12.22 11.50 -27.71
N GLU A 689 12.89 12.57 -27.26
CA GLU A 689 13.33 13.68 -28.09
C GLU A 689 14.44 13.27 -29.08
N ASP A 690 15.46 12.55 -28.60
CA ASP A 690 16.56 12.05 -29.44
C ASP A 690 16.06 11.07 -30.51
N ARG A 691 15.15 10.16 -30.13
CA ARG A 691 14.51 9.18 -31.01
C ARG A 691 13.63 9.85 -32.06
N THR A 692 12.82 10.84 -31.65
CA THR A 692 11.99 11.62 -32.59
C THR A 692 12.85 12.35 -33.61
N LYS A 693 13.94 12.98 -33.16
CA LYS A 693 14.88 13.67 -34.04
C LYS A 693 15.58 12.73 -35.01
N THR A 694 15.97 11.54 -34.54
CA THR A 694 16.52 10.48 -35.38
C THR A 694 15.56 10.07 -36.48
N ILE A 695 14.28 9.89 -36.15
CA ILE A 695 13.24 9.54 -37.13
C ILE A 695 13.06 10.65 -38.16
N HIS A 696 13.02 11.92 -37.74
CA HIS A 696 12.92 13.07 -38.65
C HIS A 696 14.13 13.18 -39.60
N VAL A 697 15.35 12.96 -39.08
CA VAL A 697 16.56 12.90 -39.92
C VAL A 697 16.48 11.75 -40.92
N ALA A 698 15.97 10.59 -40.50
CA ALA A 698 15.88 9.41 -41.36
C ALA A 698 14.88 9.59 -42.51
N ILE A 699 13.78 10.33 -42.32
CA ILE A 699 12.75 10.53 -43.35
C ILE A 699 13.01 11.74 -44.27
N ASP A 700 13.80 12.73 -43.82
CA ASP A 700 14.16 13.91 -44.61
C ASP A 700 14.87 13.51 -45.93
N LYS A 701 14.35 14.01 -47.05
CA LYS A 701 14.84 13.72 -48.41
C LYS A 701 16.23 14.29 -48.67
N ASN A 702 16.66 15.30 -47.92
CA ASN A 702 17.98 15.94 -48.07
C ASN A 702 19.06 15.29 -47.21
N ARG A 703 18.71 14.32 -46.36
CA ARG A 703 19.62 13.62 -45.46
C ARG A 703 20.07 12.29 -46.06
N THR A 704 21.31 11.93 -45.79
CA THR A 704 21.97 10.74 -46.35
C THR A 704 22.63 9.90 -45.25
N GLN A 705 23.38 8.88 -45.63
CA GLN A 705 24.15 8.05 -44.70
C GLN A 705 25.08 8.87 -43.78
N ASP A 706 25.58 10.02 -44.23
CA ASP A 706 26.46 10.88 -43.44
C ASP A 706 25.73 11.58 -42.29
N ASP A 707 24.40 11.63 -42.28
CA ASP A 707 23.60 12.28 -41.23
C ASP A 707 23.17 11.33 -40.10
N ILE A 708 23.47 10.04 -40.24
CA ILE A 708 23.11 9.01 -39.26
C ILE A 708 24.35 8.25 -38.75
N ILE A 709 24.22 7.65 -37.58
CA ILE A 709 25.19 6.74 -36.98
C ILE A 709 24.56 5.35 -36.81
N THR A 710 25.38 4.31 -36.93
CA THR A 710 24.99 2.91 -36.78
C THR A 710 26.02 2.20 -35.88
N PRO A 711 25.59 1.32 -34.95
CA PRO A 711 24.21 1.08 -34.52
C PRO A 711 23.64 2.28 -33.72
N GLY A 712 22.32 2.33 -33.56
CA GLY A 712 21.60 3.31 -32.73
C GLY A 712 20.33 2.73 -32.10
N HIS A 713 19.37 3.59 -31.71
CA HIS A 713 18.21 3.22 -30.89
C HIS A 713 16.87 3.21 -31.64
N ILE A 714 16.85 3.63 -32.91
CA ILE A 714 15.70 3.44 -33.81
C ILE A 714 15.96 2.25 -34.72
N PHE A 715 14.96 1.40 -34.93
CA PHE A 715 15.07 0.18 -35.72
C PHE A 715 14.32 0.31 -37.05
N PRO A 716 14.98 0.64 -38.17
CA PRO A 716 14.27 0.71 -39.44
C PRO A 716 13.85 -0.67 -39.93
N VAL A 717 12.63 -0.76 -40.45
CA VAL A 717 12.04 -1.98 -40.99
C VAL A 717 11.50 -1.68 -42.39
N ILE A 718 11.86 -2.51 -43.36
CA ILE A 718 11.57 -2.23 -44.76
C ILE A 718 10.31 -2.96 -45.22
N ALA A 719 9.30 -2.19 -45.66
CA ALA A 719 8.09 -2.75 -46.25
C ALA A 719 8.37 -3.44 -47.61
N HIS A 720 7.64 -4.52 -47.87
CA HIS A 720 7.67 -5.21 -49.15
C HIS A 720 7.21 -4.31 -50.31
N GLU A 721 7.78 -4.48 -51.51
CA GLU A 721 7.48 -3.61 -52.66
C GLU A 721 6.02 -3.72 -53.12
N GLY A 722 5.41 -4.89 -53.02
CA GLY A 722 3.99 -5.09 -53.33
C GLY A 722 3.01 -4.74 -52.20
N GLY A 723 3.49 -4.08 -51.14
CA GLY A 723 2.64 -3.53 -50.09
C GLY A 723 1.83 -4.58 -49.32
N VAL A 724 0.75 -4.09 -48.70
CA VAL A 724 -0.07 -4.87 -47.76
C VAL A 724 -0.82 -6.04 -48.43
N GLU A 725 -1.06 -5.98 -49.73
CA GLU A 725 -1.71 -7.04 -50.52
C GLU A 725 -0.81 -8.26 -50.74
N GLN A 726 0.51 -8.08 -50.84
CA GLN A 726 1.46 -9.18 -50.97
C GLN A 726 1.95 -9.71 -49.63
N ARG A 727 2.04 -8.85 -48.62
CA ARG A 727 2.40 -9.22 -47.24
C ARG A 727 1.50 -8.44 -46.29
N ALA A 728 0.56 -9.15 -45.67
CA ALA A 728 -0.41 -8.59 -44.72
C ALA A 728 0.22 -8.29 -43.34
N GLY A 729 1.33 -7.53 -43.29
CA GLY A 729 2.08 -7.24 -42.06
C GLY A 729 1.90 -5.80 -41.59
N HIS A 730 2.14 -5.55 -40.29
CA HIS A 730 2.07 -4.22 -39.70
C HIS A 730 3.00 -3.21 -40.41
N THR A 731 4.23 -3.63 -40.77
CA THR A 731 5.15 -2.77 -41.53
C THR A 731 4.57 -2.30 -42.86
N GLU A 732 3.99 -3.21 -43.66
CA GLU A 732 3.37 -2.86 -44.93
C GLU A 732 2.11 -2.02 -44.75
N ALA A 733 1.27 -2.37 -43.77
CA ALA A 733 0.06 -1.63 -43.44
C ALA A 733 0.37 -0.17 -43.05
N SER A 734 1.39 0.06 -42.22
CA SER A 734 1.76 1.41 -41.79
C SER A 734 2.35 2.26 -42.92
N VAL A 735 3.14 1.66 -43.82
CA VAL A 735 3.62 2.35 -45.02
C VAL A 735 2.48 2.64 -46.00
N GLU A 736 1.50 1.75 -46.13
CA GLU A 736 0.33 1.94 -46.98
C GLU A 736 -0.59 3.04 -46.45
N ILE A 737 -0.82 3.10 -45.14
CA ILE A 737 -1.52 4.22 -44.50
C ILE A 737 -0.79 5.55 -44.77
N ALA A 738 0.54 5.58 -44.64
CA ALA A 738 1.33 6.77 -44.94
C ALA A 738 1.22 7.20 -46.41
N LYS A 739 1.12 6.26 -47.35
CA LYS A 739 0.86 6.56 -48.78
C LYS A 739 -0.52 7.16 -48.99
N LEU A 740 -1.57 6.55 -48.44
CA LEU A 740 -2.96 6.98 -48.61
C LEU A 740 -3.19 8.41 -48.08
N VAL A 741 -2.46 8.80 -47.04
CA VAL A 741 -2.53 10.16 -46.44
C VAL A 741 -1.60 11.16 -47.15
N GLY A 742 -0.77 10.71 -48.10
CA GLY A 742 0.14 11.58 -48.86
C GLY A 742 1.43 11.96 -48.13
N CYS A 743 1.83 11.21 -47.10
CA CYS A 743 3.10 11.38 -46.40
C CYS A 743 4.25 10.63 -47.09
N ASN A 744 5.48 10.81 -46.60
CA ASN A 744 6.74 10.24 -47.11
C ASN A 744 6.84 8.70 -47.03
N HIS A 745 5.73 7.97 -47.05
CA HIS A 745 5.71 6.50 -47.13
C HIS A 745 6.47 5.86 -45.97
N SER A 746 6.36 6.48 -44.80
CA SER A 746 7.07 6.10 -43.58
C SER A 746 6.21 6.35 -42.34
N ALA A 747 6.23 5.40 -41.42
CA ALA A 747 5.49 5.45 -40.17
C ALA A 747 6.28 4.77 -39.05
N VAL A 748 6.00 5.14 -37.82
CA VAL A 748 6.59 4.55 -36.62
C VAL A 748 5.61 3.54 -36.06
N ILE A 749 6.11 2.34 -35.76
CA ILE A 749 5.34 1.26 -35.16
C ILE A 749 5.97 0.79 -33.85
N CYS A 750 5.11 0.44 -32.89
CA CYS A 750 5.51 -0.14 -31.61
C CYS A 750 4.42 -1.11 -31.15
N GLU A 751 4.81 -2.36 -30.93
CA GLU A 751 3.97 -3.46 -30.44
C GLU A 751 3.45 -3.18 -29.02
N LEU A 752 2.14 -3.33 -28.80
CA LEU A 752 1.50 -3.10 -27.49
C LEU A 752 1.60 -4.30 -26.55
N VAL A 753 1.88 -4.03 -25.28
CA VAL A 753 2.01 -5.05 -24.22
C VAL A 753 1.11 -4.73 -23.03
N ASN A 754 0.56 -5.77 -22.41
CA ASN A 754 -0.09 -5.71 -21.11
C ASN A 754 0.94 -5.37 -20.02
N ASP A 755 0.45 -4.93 -18.85
CA ASP A 755 1.29 -4.60 -17.71
C ASP A 755 2.16 -5.78 -17.21
N ASP A 756 1.74 -7.02 -17.48
CA ASP A 756 2.50 -8.23 -17.17
C ASP A 756 3.57 -8.59 -18.22
N GLY A 757 3.70 -7.77 -19.28
CA GLY A 757 4.63 -7.96 -20.38
C GLY A 757 4.14 -8.91 -21.48
N SER A 758 2.94 -9.46 -21.37
CA SER A 758 2.33 -10.25 -22.45
C SER A 758 1.81 -9.36 -23.58
N MET A 759 1.78 -9.86 -24.81
CA MET A 759 1.31 -9.09 -25.96
C MET A 759 -0.20 -8.86 -25.90
N MET A 760 -0.65 -7.63 -26.20
CA MET A 760 -2.09 -7.32 -26.21
C MET A 760 -2.81 -8.02 -27.36
N ARG A 761 -3.95 -8.67 -27.07
CA ARG A 761 -4.86 -9.31 -28.03
C ARG A 761 -6.10 -8.45 -28.27
N LEU A 762 -6.88 -8.77 -29.31
CA LEU A 762 -8.03 -7.95 -29.75
C LEU A 762 -8.96 -7.41 -28.63
N PRO A 763 -9.37 -8.19 -27.61
CA PRO A 763 -10.21 -7.67 -26.53
C PRO A 763 -9.52 -6.54 -25.73
N GLN A 764 -8.23 -6.72 -25.42
CA GLN A 764 -7.41 -5.76 -24.69
C GLN A 764 -7.13 -4.51 -25.54
N LEU A 765 -6.90 -4.70 -26.84
CA LEU A 765 -6.69 -3.62 -27.80
C LEU A 765 -7.94 -2.73 -27.96
N LEU A 766 -9.15 -3.30 -27.90
CA LEU A 766 -10.40 -2.55 -27.96
C LEU A 766 -10.57 -1.65 -26.72
N GLU A 767 -10.32 -2.19 -25.53
CA GLU A 767 -10.37 -1.44 -24.27
C GLU A 767 -9.28 -0.34 -24.25
N PHE A 768 -8.05 -0.68 -24.64
CA PHE A 768 -6.94 0.28 -24.73
C PHE A 768 -7.23 1.42 -25.72
N ALA A 769 -7.82 1.10 -26.88
CA ALA A 769 -8.21 2.08 -27.88
C ALA A 769 -9.30 3.03 -27.37
N GLU A 770 -10.29 2.53 -26.63
CA GLU A 770 -11.33 3.35 -26.02
C GLU A 770 -10.77 4.26 -24.92
N GLN A 771 -9.97 3.68 -24.02
CA GLN A 771 -9.34 4.39 -22.90
C GLN A 771 -8.44 5.55 -23.36
N HIS A 772 -7.69 5.36 -24.44
CA HIS A 772 -6.75 6.35 -24.96
C HIS A 772 -7.30 7.14 -26.16
N ASN A 773 -8.57 6.94 -26.53
CA ASN A 773 -9.22 7.56 -27.68
C ASN A 773 -8.43 7.38 -29.00
N ILE A 774 -7.90 6.17 -29.21
CA ILE A 774 -7.15 5.76 -30.40
C ILE A 774 -8.10 5.01 -31.34
N LYS A 775 -7.95 5.19 -32.65
CA LYS A 775 -8.75 4.44 -33.63
C LYS A 775 -8.11 3.09 -33.92
N LEU A 776 -8.88 2.02 -33.77
CA LEU A 776 -8.48 0.65 -34.10
C LEU A 776 -9.00 0.25 -35.49
N THR A 777 -8.14 -0.33 -36.32
CA THR A 777 -8.49 -0.95 -37.60
C THR A 777 -7.74 -2.27 -37.77
N THR A 778 -8.16 -3.12 -38.73
CA THR A 778 -7.48 -4.38 -39.03
C THR A 778 -6.78 -4.31 -40.37
N ILE A 779 -5.74 -5.14 -40.55
CA ILE A 779 -5.02 -5.25 -41.82
C ILE A 779 -5.97 -5.71 -42.94
N ASP A 780 -6.93 -6.60 -42.66
CA ASP A 780 -7.91 -7.06 -43.66
C ASP A 780 -8.83 -5.94 -44.15
N LYS A 781 -9.28 -5.07 -43.24
CA LYS A 781 -10.05 -3.88 -43.62
C LYS A 781 -9.22 -2.96 -44.52
N LEU A 782 -7.92 -2.81 -44.24
CA LEU A 782 -7.02 -2.02 -45.07
C LEU A 782 -6.78 -2.66 -46.44
N ILE A 783 -6.53 -3.98 -46.50
CA ILE A 783 -6.39 -4.73 -47.75
C ILE A 783 -7.66 -4.59 -48.59
N SER A 784 -8.83 -4.83 -47.99
CA SER A 784 -10.12 -4.68 -48.65
C SER A 784 -10.33 -3.26 -49.16
N TYR A 785 -9.91 -2.24 -48.40
CA TYR A 785 -10.01 -0.84 -48.83
C TYR A 785 -9.10 -0.53 -50.02
N VAL A 786 -7.85 -1.00 -49.98
CA VAL A 786 -6.86 -0.80 -51.07
C VAL A 786 -7.31 -1.54 -52.35
N GLN A 787 -7.82 -2.77 -52.23
CA GLN A 787 -8.36 -3.54 -53.34
C GLN A 787 -9.56 -2.86 -54.02
N ASN A 788 -10.34 -2.08 -53.27
CA ASN A 788 -11.49 -1.34 -53.81
C ASN A 788 -11.12 0.03 -54.39
N LEU A 789 -9.89 0.52 -54.16
CA LEU A 789 -9.38 1.77 -54.73
C LEU A 789 -8.68 1.58 -56.07
N ASN A 790 -8.17 0.38 -56.34
CA ASN A 790 -7.61 -0.05 -57.62
C ASN A 790 -8.70 -0.64 -58.53
#